data_AF-A0A2J6QV27-F1
#
_entry.id   AF-A0A2J6QV27-F1
#
_cell.length_a   1.000
_cell.length_b   1.000
_cell.length_c   1.000
_cell.angle_alpha   90.00
_cell.angle_beta   90.00
_cell.angle_gamma   90.00
#
_symmetry.space_group_name_H-M   'P 1'
#
loop_
_entity.id
_entity.type
_entity.pdbx_description
1 polymer ?
#
loop_
_entity_poly.entity_id
_entity_poly.type
_entity_poly.pdbx_seq_one_letter_code
_entity_poly.pdbx_strand_id
1 'polypeptide(L)'
;MPHHGHHHGRSNDKNDHDRKKSDNDGHRQKTNRPSYLSYLDDHEPGKTTHPQFLDELPKNKLHRYHPKELSYLLQQNSNRRKISQLSATAQHRLKRPVRVCSRGSDVQKLVEEWLPVLDEIFFFSTVGPHLKNGVHLFNDPDSTQAGFYIEKKSYIKINTDHSLHSLGDRHPERGLLATLLHEMVHAFLTTFSCHRSCCKKCRSEVMGHEAIWCNAMAKIEAKLQDATGWDVDCNMSGSVMADMEKSNWQPKEDQLRRWGLWGKKEYSGKLKREVGFLRSEWPRAHKSCRRSAESDEHDGSDSSDDSDDSEDSRGSDDSRESRGSIDSRNSSDSDSSENSDSSDDSDDSDDSEDFDESTDEESDGSEDDTRHHHHSNDRHSSHRHRHSHDHHSSHEHRHSHRAHDGRSGHENKRRSKHRGHPRSAHPQFLDNLPDPKLRRFHPEDIGKALRQNARDQSFSQLSERTQSLLRRQIPHCESRRDVRHLMEEWMPALDEIFYFGQVRRYLKGGIRIFNDEYLEYEGRYDPYNYWIDINLPSHQYDEGQTEKHYIDTLVHEMLHAFQLTFTCRKVCCWAKIVTDRNWGCVGLGHGPEWFKTMKEIEEKMGDLVDWDVDCGIADSKRTEREHREKSCKPM
;
A
#
# COMPACT_ATOMS: atom_id res chain seq x y z
N MET A 1 53.17 67.89 17.51
CA MET A 1 53.56 66.72 18.33
C MET A 1 52.77 66.78 19.64
N PRO A 2 52.38 65.66 20.27
CA PRO A 2 51.59 64.58 19.68
C PRO A 2 50.44 64.11 20.62
N HIS A 3 49.64 63.19 20.09
CA HIS A 3 49.05 62.00 20.73
C HIS A 3 47.83 62.01 21.67
N HIS A 4 46.90 61.12 21.27
CA HIS A 4 46.18 60.09 22.06
C HIS A 4 45.18 60.57 23.12
N GLY A 5 44.07 59.88 23.37
CA GLY A 5 43.68 58.51 23.08
C GLY A 5 42.68 58.09 24.17
N HIS A 6 41.80 57.14 23.83
CA HIS A 6 40.74 56.54 24.63
C HIS A 6 41.07 56.24 26.11
N HIS A 7 40.05 56.16 26.97
CA HIS A 7 39.68 54.89 27.62
C HIS A 7 38.35 54.96 28.40
N HIS A 8 37.55 53.91 28.20
CA HIS A 8 36.41 53.52 29.03
C HIS A 8 36.87 53.03 30.40
N GLY A 9 36.18 53.46 31.46
CA GLY A 9 36.24 52.88 32.80
C GLY A 9 34.96 53.20 33.56
N ARG A 10 34.05 52.23 33.68
CA ARG A 10 32.94 52.29 34.63
C ARG A 10 32.92 51.00 35.44
N SER A 11 33.43 51.15 36.67
CA SER A 11 33.36 50.22 37.77
C SER A 11 32.00 50.31 38.48
N ASN A 12 31.47 49.14 38.83
CA ASN A 12 30.84 48.73 40.09
C ASN A 12 30.18 49.79 40.98
N ASP A 13 28.88 49.63 41.20
CA ASP A 13 28.30 49.50 42.56
C ASP A 13 26.96 48.75 42.43
N LYS A 14 26.90 47.49 42.91
CA LYS A 14 26.42 47.10 44.25
C LYS A 14 24.94 47.40 44.46
N ASN A 15 24.12 46.38 44.24
CA ASN A 15 22.93 46.16 45.06
C ASN A 15 22.85 44.66 45.36
N ASP A 16 23.23 44.36 46.61
CA ASP A 16 22.92 43.14 47.32
C ASP A 16 21.40 42.98 47.41
N HIS A 17 20.87 41.89 46.85
CA HIS A 17 19.71 41.25 47.41
C HIS A 17 19.92 39.73 47.45
N ASP A 18 20.13 39.29 48.67
CA ASP A 18 20.28 37.93 49.14
C ASP A 18 19.19 36.97 48.66
N ARG A 19 19.68 35.86 48.12
CA ARG A 19 19.42 34.49 48.61
C ARG A 19 18.02 34.20 49.18
N LYS A 20 17.20 33.56 48.35
CA LYS A 20 16.67 32.19 48.59
C LYS A 20 15.88 31.75 47.36
N LYS A 21 16.58 31.30 46.32
CA LYS A 21 15.98 30.39 45.34
C LYS A 21 15.92 29.04 46.02
N SER A 22 14.73 28.67 46.47
CA SER A 22 14.39 27.28 46.73
C SER A 22 14.61 26.52 45.42
N ASP A 23 15.58 25.62 45.42
CA ASP A 23 15.59 24.45 44.54
C ASP A 23 14.33 23.66 44.87
N ASN A 24 13.21 24.07 44.29
CA ASN A 24 12.03 23.24 44.18
C ASN A 24 12.29 22.33 43.00
N ASP A 25 13.24 21.43 43.22
CA ASP A 25 13.52 20.28 42.40
C ASP A 25 12.18 19.57 42.26
N GLY A 26 11.64 19.63 41.05
CA GLY A 26 10.36 19.04 40.71
C GLY A 26 10.47 17.54 40.86
N HIS A 27 10.31 17.06 42.09
CA HIS A 27 9.85 15.72 42.41
C HIS A 27 8.48 15.58 41.80
N ARG A 28 8.50 15.33 40.48
CA ARG A 28 7.43 14.71 39.72
C ARG A 28 7.13 13.46 40.52
N GLN A 29 6.05 13.53 41.30
CA GLN A 29 5.55 12.42 42.09
C GLN A 29 5.51 11.23 41.14
N LYS A 30 6.45 10.29 41.32
CA LYS A 30 6.33 8.95 40.78
C LYS A 30 5.07 8.43 41.44
N THR A 31 3.94 8.57 40.75
CA THR A 31 2.69 7.91 41.12
C THR A 31 3.08 6.47 41.33
N ASN A 32 3.00 6.00 42.59
CA ASN A 32 3.40 4.66 42.98
C ASN A 32 2.75 3.70 42.00
N ARG A 33 3.59 3.17 41.12
CA ARG A 33 3.17 2.23 40.10
C ARG A 33 2.64 1.00 40.86
N PRO A 34 1.45 0.48 40.53
CA PRO A 34 0.96 -0.73 41.16
C PRO A 34 2.04 -1.81 41.10
N SER A 35 2.29 -2.53 42.20
CA SER A 35 3.42 -3.49 42.29
C SER A 35 3.40 -4.56 41.20
N TYR A 36 2.22 -4.86 40.65
CA TYR A 36 2.08 -5.80 39.54
C TYR A 36 2.65 -5.28 38.21
N LEU A 37 2.98 -3.98 38.09
CA LEU A 37 3.54 -3.28 36.93
C LEU A 37 5.01 -2.82 37.10
N SER A 38 5.64 -3.05 38.26
CA SER A 38 7.03 -2.63 38.52
C SER A 38 8.07 -3.31 37.61
N TYR A 39 7.73 -4.44 37.01
CA TYR A 39 8.60 -5.17 36.06
C TYR A 39 8.76 -4.44 34.71
N LEU A 40 7.97 -3.41 34.43
CA LEU A 40 8.19 -2.51 33.31
C LEU A 40 9.38 -1.57 33.56
N ASP A 41 9.93 -1.55 34.78
CA ASP A 41 11.08 -0.72 35.16
C ASP A 41 12.42 -1.29 34.66
N ASP A 42 12.47 -2.59 34.33
CA ASP A 42 13.65 -3.26 33.73
C ASP A 42 13.81 -2.97 32.22
N HIS A 43 12.80 -2.36 31.59
CA HIS A 43 12.86 -1.89 30.20
C HIS A 43 13.09 -0.39 30.17
N GLU A 44 14.34 0.05 30.35
CA GLU A 44 14.80 1.47 30.41
C GLU A 44 13.68 2.52 30.22
N PRO A 45 12.80 2.70 31.23
CA PRO A 45 11.70 3.65 31.14
C PRO A 45 12.34 5.03 31.21
N GLY A 46 12.35 5.73 30.08
CA GLY A 46 12.96 7.06 29.97
C GLY A 46 13.80 7.29 28.70
N LYS A 47 14.13 6.27 27.90
CA LYS A 47 14.76 6.50 26.58
C LYS A 47 13.76 6.78 25.46
N THR A 48 12.51 6.36 25.61
CA THR A 48 11.43 6.69 24.68
C THR A 48 10.53 7.75 25.31
N THR A 49 10.13 8.76 24.53
CA THR A 49 9.14 9.76 24.96
C THR A 49 7.70 9.26 24.81
N HIS A 50 7.51 7.95 24.60
CA HIS A 50 6.19 7.35 24.40
C HIS A 50 5.54 7.08 25.76
N PRO A 51 4.24 7.37 25.94
CA PRO A 51 3.51 6.91 27.10
C PRO A 51 3.39 5.39 27.06
N GLN A 52 3.28 4.75 28.21
CA GLN A 52 3.06 3.30 28.29
C GLN A 52 1.56 2.99 28.16
N PHE A 53 1.21 2.06 27.26
CA PHE A 53 -0.18 1.74 26.92
C PHE A 53 -1.00 1.27 28.12
N LEU A 54 -0.43 0.42 28.98
CA LEU A 54 -1.13 -0.11 30.16
C LEU A 54 -1.50 0.98 31.17
N ASP A 55 -0.71 2.06 31.25
CA ASP A 55 -0.99 3.17 32.16
C ASP A 55 -2.15 4.04 31.65
N GLU A 56 -2.54 3.91 30.38
CA GLU A 56 -3.60 4.69 29.74
C GLU A 56 -4.87 3.87 29.46
N LEU A 57 -4.91 2.58 29.81
CA LEU A 57 -6.14 1.78 29.73
C LEU A 57 -7.22 2.36 30.67
N PRO A 58 -8.48 2.57 30.21
CA PRO A 58 -9.08 2.22 28.91
C PRO A 58 -9.14 3.36 27.88
N LYS A 59 -8.49 4.51 28.14
CA LYS A 59 -8.51 5.72 27.28
C LYS A 59 -7.47 5.65 26.16
N ASN A 60 -7.30 4.46 25.59
CA ASN A 60 -6.21 4.09 24.71
C ASN A 60 -6.16 5.06 23.53
N LYS A 61 -5.04 5.76 23.36
CA LYS A 61 -4.92 6.71 22.26
C LYS A 61 -4.35 6.02 21.03
N LEU A 62 -5.03 6.21 19.91
CA LEU A 62 -4.55 5.75 18.61
C LEU A 62 -3.19 6.35 18.28
N HIS A 63 -2.38 5.58 17.57
CA HIS A 63 -1.09 6.01 17.01
C HIS A 63 -0.09 6.67 17.98
N ARG A 64 -0.02 6.19 19.22
CA ARG A 64 0.74 6.87 20.28
C ARG A 64 1.94 6.07 20.79
N TYR A 65 1.92 4.75 20.68
CA TYR A 65 2.80 3.87 21.44
C TYR A 65 3.95 3.35 20.60
N HIS A 66 5.10 3.06 21.23
CA HIS A 66 6.20 2.51 20.47
C HIS A 66 5.87 1.06 20.04
N PRO A 67 6.06 0.67 18.76
CA PRO A 67 5.73 -0.68 18.28
C PRO A 67 6.32 -1.83 19.11
N LYS A 68 7.58 -1.69 19.53
CA LYS A 68 8.25 -2.70 20.40
C LYS A 68 7.60 -2.83 21.77
N GLU A 69 7.11 -1.73 22.34
CA GLU A 69 6.40 -1.74 23.61
C GLU A 69 5.06 -2.46 23.45
N LEU A 70 4.30 -2.18 22.38
CA LEU A 70 3.06 -2.88 22.08
C LEU A 70 3.26 -4.40 21.91
N SER A 71 4.26 -4.82 21.13
CA SER A 71 4.60 -6.24 20.98
C SER A 71 4.96 -6.89 22.31
N TYR A 72 5.77 -6.23 23.13
CA TYR A 72 6.11 -6.71 24.47
C TYR A 72 4.87 -6.83 25.37
N LEU A 73 3.96 -5.87 25.30
CA LEU A 73 2.72 -5.90 26.07
C LEU A 73 1.82 -7.07 25.67
N LEU A 74 1.69 -7.38 24.38
CA LEU A 74 0.98 -8.57 23.91
C LEU A 74 1.60 -9.85 24.51
N GLN A 75 2.93 -9.97 24.49
CA GLN A 75 3.63 -11.10 25.09
C GLN A 75 3.35 -11.24 26.58
N GLN A 76 3.40 -10.13 27.33
CA GLN A 76 3.14 -10.14 28.78
C GLN A 76 1.69 -10.49 29.10
N ASN A 77 0.74 -9.95 28.33
CA ASN A 77 -0.67 -10.27 28.50
C ASN A 77 -0.93 -11.77 28.26
N SER A 78 -0.36 -12.34 27.18
CA SER A 78 -0.45 -13.78 26.92
C SER A 78 0.12 -14.64 28.06
N ASN A 79 1.26 -14.27 28.64
CA ASN A 79 1.87 -15.06 29.71
C ASN A 79 1.12 -14.96 31.06
N ARG A 80 0.56 -13.80 31.37
CA ARG A 80 0.03 -13.51 32.72
C ARG A 80 -1.45 -13.79 32.86
N ARG A 81 -2.22 -13.65 31.78
CA ARG A 81 -3.67 -13.73 31.86
C ARG A 81 -4.09 -15.18 32.07
N LYS A 82 -4.68 -15.44 33.24
CA LYS A 82 -5.24 -16.74 33.57
C LYS A 82 -6.62 -16.83 32.94
N ILE A 83 -7.00 -18.02 32.46
CA ILE A 83 -8.34 -18.29 31.90
C ILE A 83 -9.43 -17.89 32.91
N SER A 84 -9.20 -18.12 34.20
CA SER A 84 -10.13 -17.74 35.29
C SER A 84 -10.37 -16.23 35.43
N GLN A 85 -9.56 -15.38 34.79
CA GLN A 85 -9.71 -13.91 34.78
C GLN A 85 -10.51 -13.41 33.56
N LEU A 86 -10.89 -14.30 32.65
CA LEU A 86 -11.70 -13.96 31.48
C LEU A 86 -13.18 -13.89 31.85
N SER A 87 -13.98 -13.27 30.99
CA SER A 87 -15.44 -13.28 31.08
C SER A 87 -15.98 -14.71 31.04
N ALA A 88 -17.15 -14.92 31.65
CA ALA A 88 -17.81 -16.22 31.64
C ALA A 88 -18.03 -16.74 30.21
N THR A 89 -18.34 -15.84 29.27
CA THR A 89 -18.49 -16.15 27.84
C THR A 89 -17.18 -16.68 27.24
N ALA A 90 -16.07 -15.98 27.44
CA ALA A 90 -14.75 -16.40 26.94
C ALA A 90 -14.30 -17.72 27.58
N GLN A 91 -14.45 -17.86 28.90
CA GLN A 91 -14.14 -19.11 29.61
C GLN A 91 -14.97 -20.29 29.08
N HIS A 92 -16.27 -20.08 28.87
CA HIS A 92 -17.16 -21.09 28.32
C HIS A 92 -16.75 -21.46 26.89
N ARG A 93 -16.32 -20.49 26.09
CA ARG A 93 -15.94 -20.71 24.70
C ARG A 93 -14.64 -21.48 24.53
N LEU A 94 -13.62 -21.16 25.32
CA LEU A 94 -12.34 -21.89 25.30
C LEU A 94 -12.51 -23.37 25.69
N LYS A 95 -13.51 -23.71 26.50
CA LYS A 95 -13.80 -25.09 26.92
C LYS A 95 -14.62 -25.89 25.91
N ARG A 96 -15.15 -25.26 24.86
CA ARG A 96 -15.99 -25.93 23.87
C ARG A 96 -15.20 -26.22 22.60
N PRO A 97 -15.44 -27.38 21.97
CA PRO A 97 -14.91 -27.63 20.62
C PRO A 97 -15.33 -26.51 19.66
N VAL A 98 -14.42 -26.14 18.76
CA VAL A 98 -14.73 -25.23 17.67
C VAL A 98 -15.83 -25.86 16.82
N ARG A 99 -16.84 -25.08 16.48
CA ARG A 99 -17.95 -25.56 15.67
C ARG A 99 -17.46 -25.80 14.24
N VAL A 100 -17.77 -26.97 13.68
CA VAL A 100 -17.52 -27.27 12.27
C VAL A 100 -18.41 -26.38 11.39
N CYS A 101 -17.80 -25.73 10.41
CA CYS A 101 -18.48 -24.86 9.44
C CYS A 101 -18.65 -25.59 8.11
N SER A 102 -19.89 -25.74 7.63
CA SER A 102 -20.17 -26.36 6.33
C SER A 102 -20.64 -25.37 5.27
N ARG A 103 -20.91 -24.12 5.66
CA ARG A 103 -21.41 -23.03 4.80
C ARG A 103 -20.78 -21.70 5.19
N GLY A 104 -20.70 -20.74 4.27
CA GLY A 104 -20.19 -19.40 4.56
C GLY A 104 -20.91 -18.67 5.71
N SER A 105 -22.22 -18.88 5.87
CA SER A 105 -22.98 -18.30 6.99
C SER A 105 -22.61 -18.88 8.36
N ASP A 106 -22.05 -20.08 8.41
CA ASP A 106 -21.50 -20.66 9.64
C ASP A 106 -20.15 -20.07 9.98
N VAL A 107 -19.35 -19.74 8.96
CA VAL A 107 -18.07 -19.05 9.13
C VAL A 107 -18.28 -17.66 9.73
N GLN A 108 -19.25 -16.90 9.23
CA GLN A 108 -19.57 -15.57 9.76
C GLN A 108 -19.91 -15.65 11.26
N LYS A 109 -20.77 -16.59 11.64
CA LYS A 109 -21.14 -16.82 13.06
C LYS A 109 -19.93 -17.21 13.91
N LEU A 110 -19.03 -18.03 13.35
CA LEU A 110 -17.81 -18.44 14.04
C LEU A 110 -16.90 -17.23 14.32
N VAL A 111 -16.70 -16.36 13.32
CA VAL A 111 -15.91 -15.13 13.47
C VAL A 111 -16.55 -14.19 14.50
N GLU A 112 -17.86 -13.95 14.41
CA GLU A 112 -18.61 -13.10 15.35
C GLU A 112 -18.53 -13.62 16.79
N GLU A 113 -18.51 -14.94 16.97
CA GLU A 113 -18.38 -15.57 18.28
C GLU A 113 -16.95 -15.46 18.84
N TRP A 114 -15.93 -15.67 18.01
CA TRP A 114 -14.55 -15.76 18.48
C TRP A 114 -13.81 -14.43 18.51
N LEU A 115 -14.13 -13.46 17.65
CA LEU A 115 -13.53 -12.13 17.67
C LEU A 115 -13.53 -11.49 19.08
N PRO A 116 -14.67 -11.35 19.79
CA PRO A 116 -14.68 -10.74 21.12
C PRO A 116 -13.91 -11.57 22.15
N VAL A 117 -13.87 -12.90 22.00
CA VAL A 117 -13.11 -13.80 22.90
C VAL A 117 -11.62 -13.58 22.71
N LEU A 118 -11.13 -13.57 21.47
CA LEU A 118 -9.72 -13.32 21.16
C LEU A 118 -9.30 -11.89 21.53
N ASP A 119 -10.16 -10.90 21.25
CA ASP A 119 -9.93 -9.49 21.61
C ASP A 119 -9.83 -9.31 23.12
N GLU A 120 -10.74 -9.96 23.87
CA GLU A 120 -10.67 -9.99 25.31
C GLU A 120 -9.36 -10.62 25.78
N ILE A 121 -9.02 -11.84 25.34
CA ILE A 121 -7.86 -12.58 25.85
C ILE A 121 -6.56 -11.82 25.58
N PHE A 122 -6.32 -11.42 24.33
CA PHE A 122 -5.00 -10.98 23.88
C PHE A 122 -4.87 -9.45 23.74
N PHE A 123 -5.96 -8.76 23.44
CA PHE A 123 -5.92 -7.38 22.96
C PHE A 123 -6.69 -6.40 23.84
N PHE A 124 -6.95 -6.76 25.10
CA PHE A 124 -7.58 -5.89 26.11
C PHE A 124 -8.99 -5.41 25.73
N SER A 125 -9.70 -6.12 24.85
CA SER A 125 -11.00 -5.70 24.30
C SER A 125 -10.92 -4.37 23.54
N THR A 126 -9.89 -4.21 22.70
CA THR A 126 -9.58 -2.94 22.03
C THR A 126 -9.57 -3.04 20.52
N VAL A 127 -9.28 -4.21 19.94
CA VAL A 127 -9.26 -4.39 18.48
C VAL A 127 -10.68 -4.29 17.94
N GLY A 128 -11.62 -5.04 18.49
CA GLY A 128 -13.01 -5.09 18.01
C GLY A 128 -13.65 -3.70 17.89
N PRO A 129 -13.63 -2.87 18.95
CA PRO A 129 -14.15 -1.49 18.90
C PRO A 129 -13.47 -0.57 17.86
N HIS A 130 -12.27 -0.89 17.40
CA HIS A 130 -11.54 -0.10 16.39
C HIS A 130 -11.69 -0.66 14.97
N LEU A 131 -12.25 -1.85 14.79
CA LEU A 131 -12.58 -2.37 13.47
C LEU A 131 -13.88 -1.72 12.97
N LYS A 132 -13.77 -0.58 12.27
CA LYS A 132 -14.92 0.25 11.83
C LYS A 132 -15.96 -0.54 11.04
N ASN A 133 -15.51 -1.51 10.23
CA ASN A 133 -16.39 -2.37 9.44
C ASN A 133 -16.31 -3.85 9.87
N GLY A 134 -15.73 -4.13 11.05
CA GLY A 134 -15.62 -5.49 11.57
C GLY A 134 -14.68 -6.40 10.76
N VAL A 135 -15.13 -7.63 10.54
CA VAL A 135 -14.44 -8.66 9.75
C VAL A 135 -15.29 -8.99 8.53
N HIS A 136 -14.69 -8.93 7.35
CA HIS A 136 -15.33 -9.27 6.09
C HIS A 136 -14.84 -10.62 5.59
N LEU A 137 -15.77 -11.47 5.21
CA LEU A 137 -15.48 -12.73 4.55
C LEU A 137 -15.52 -12.52 3.03
N PHE A 138 -14.59 -13.12 2.32
CA PHE A 138 -14.63 -13.20 0.87
C PHE A 138 -14.27 -14.62 0.44
N ASN A 139 -14.56 -14.95 -0.82
CA ASN A 139 -14.20 -16.23 -1.43
C ASN A 139 -13.47 -15.92 -2.72
N ASP A 140 -12.17 -16.18 -2.74
CA ASP A 140 -11.33 -16.03 -3.92
C ASP A 140 -10.37 -17.23 -4.00
N PRO A 141 -10.65 -18.24 -4.84
CA PRO A 141 -9.82 -19.43 -4.95
C PRO A 141 -8.46 -19.16 -5.60
N ASP A 142 -8.33 -18.05 -6.33
CA ASP A 142 -7.07 -17.66 -6.97
C ASP A 142 -6.17 -16.86 -6.01
N SER A 143 -6.70 -16.40 -4.88
CA SER A 143 -5.94 -15.66 -3.88
C SER A 143 -5.04 -16.60 -3.07
N THR A 144 -3.75 -16.29 -3.08
CA THR A 144 -2.74 -16.95 -2.24
C THR A 144 -2.75 -16.46 -0.78
N GLN A 145 -3.63 -15.52 -0.42
CA GLN A 145 -3.71 -14.96 0.93
C GLN A 145 -4.94 -15.50 1.66
N ALA A 146 -4.71 -16.10 2.83
CA ALA A 146 -5.77 -16.54 3.73
C ALA A 146 -6.53 -15.38 4.39
N GLY A 147 -5.86 -14.23 4.58
CA GLY A 147 -6.47 -13.03 5.15
C GLY A 147 -5.52 -11.83 5.09
N PHE A 148 -6.06 -10.65 5.37
CA PHE A 148 -5.29 -9.42 5.50
C PHE A 148 -6.06 -8.30 6.23
N TYR A 149 -5.35 -7.49 7.00
CA TYR A 149 -5.86 -6.27 7.63
C TYR A 149 -5.70 -5.04 6.72
N ILE A 150 -6.78 -4.27 6.52
CA ILE A 150 -6.75 -3.02 5.74
C ILE A 150 -6.67 -1.81 6.66
N GLU A 151 -5.46 -1.26 6.84
CA GLU A 151 -5.18 -0.08 7.70
C GLU A 151 -6.14 1.10 7.46
N LYS A 152 -6.34 1.49 6.18
CA LYS A 152 -7.13 2.69 5.81
C LYS A 152 -8.61 2.58 6.20
N LYS A 153 -9.19 1.39 6.04
CA LYS A 153 -10.61 1.13 6.32
C LYS A 153 -10.82 0.56 7.72
N SER A 154 -9.75 0.14 8.40
CA SER A 154 -9.75 -0.47 9.73
C SER A 154 -10.71 -1.66 9.80
N TYR A 155 -10.49 -2.66 8.94
CA TYR A 155 -11.20 -3.94 8.99
C TYR A 155 -10.27 -5.09 8.61
N ILE A 156 -10.68 -6.31 8.95
CA ILE A 156 -10.00 -7.54 8.57
C ILE A 156 -10.76 -8.21 7.41
N LYS A 157 -10.06 -8.74 6.42
CA LYS A 157 -10.61 -9.59 5.36
C LYS A 157 -10.09 -11.02 5.55
N ILE A 158 -10.97 -12.02 5.47
CA ILE A 158 -10.61 -13.43 5.56
C ILE A 158 -11.12 -14.16 4.32
N ASN A 159 -10.22 -14.87 3.65
CA ASN A 159 -10.55 -15.74 2.52
C ASN A 159 -11.09 -17.07 3.04
N THR A 160 -12.36 -17.30 2.76
CA THR A 160 -13.07 -18.53 3.17
C THR A 160 -12.67 -19.72 2.33
N ASP A 161 -12.21 -19.52 1.09
CA ASP A 161 -11.77 -20.62 0.22
C ASP A 161 -10.50 -21.27 0.78
N HIS A 162 -9.47 -20.45 1.01
CA HIS A 162 -8.20 -20.88 1.58
C HIS A 162 -8.37 -21.54 2.97
N SER A 163 -9.37 -21.10 3.74
CA SER A 163 -9.61 -21.63 5.08
C SER A 163 -10.40 -22.94 5.08
N LEU A 164 -11.33 -23.14 4.14
CA LEU A 164 -12.19 -24.32 4.07
C LEU A 164 -11.63 -25.44 3.18
N HIS A 165 -10.81 -25.08 2.18
CA HIS A 165 -10.27 -25.99 1.18
C HIS A 165 -8.77 -26.27 1.33
N SER A 166 -8.17 -25.96 2.48
CA SER A 166 -6.80 -26.43 2.77
C SER A 166 -6.80 -27.96 2.84
N LEU A 167 -6.49 -28.58 1.69
CA LEU A 167 -6.62 -30.00 1.39
C LEU A 167 -5.81 -30.82 2.40
N GLY A 168 -6.49 -31.34 3.44
CA GLY A 168 -5.91 -32.28 4.39
C GLY A 168 -6.15 -31.95 5.86
N ASP A 169 -6.57 -30.74 6.21
CA ASP A 169 -6.89 -30.43 7.61
C ASP A 169 -8.27 -30.99 7.98
N ARG A 170 -8.32 -31.75 9.09
CA ARG A 170 -9.58 -32.30 9.63
C ARG A 170 -10.45 -31.22 10.25
N HIS A 171 -9.90 -30.02 10.48
CA HIS A 171 -10.56 -28.92 11.19
C HIS A 171 -10.31 -27.56 10.53
N PRO A 172 -10.82 -27.30 9.32
CA PRO A 172 -10.64 -26.01 8.62
C PRO A 172 -11.07 -24.78 9.44
N GLU A 173 -12.04 -24.94 10.34
CA GLU A 173 -12.47 -23.90 11.28
C GLU A 173 -11.35 -23.39 12.20
N ARG A 174 -10.37 -24.25 12.50
CA ARG A 174 -9.20 -23.95 13.33
C ARG A 174 -8.23 -23.05 12.58
N GLY A 175 -7.92 -23.37 11.33
CA GLY A 175 -7.11 -22.53 10.45
C GLY A 175 -7.73 -21.15 10.22
N LEU A 176 -9.06 -21.08 10.12
CA LEU A 176 -9.76 -19.80 10.02
C LEU A 176 -9.58 -18.93 11.27
N LEU A 177 -9.72 -19.50 12.46
CA LEU A 177 -9.50 -18.77 13.72
C LEU A 177 -8.05 -18.36 13.90
N ALA A 178 -7.11 -19.18 13.47
CA ALA A 178 -5.69 -18.85 13.46
C ALA A 178 -5.40 -17.66 12.52
N THR A 179 -6.04 -17.63 11.35
CA THR A 179 -5.98 -16.50 10.39
C THR A 179 -6.61 -15.24 10.97
N LEU A 180 -7.77 -15.34 11.63
CA LEU A 180 -8.38 -14.19 12.32
C LEU A 180 -7.44 -13.62 13.37
N LEU A 181 -6.85 -14.47 14.21
CA LEU A 181 -5.91 -14.05 15.26
C LEU A 181 -4.66 -13.40 14.68
N HIS A 182 -4.12 -13.96 13.60
CA HIS A 182 -2.99 -13.42 12.84
C HIS A 182 -3.27 -11.96 12.42
N GLU A 183 -4.42 -11.70 11.79
CA GLU A 183 -4.78 -10.37 11.33
C GLU A 183 -5.15 -9.41 12.47
N MET A 184 -5.67 -9.92 13.59
CA MET A 184 -5.89 -9.10 14.79
C MET A 184 -4.58 -8.56 15.38
N VAL A 185 -3.46 -9.29 15.28
CA VAL A 185 -2.14 -8.78 15.67
C VAL A 185 -1.72 -7.61 14.78
N HIS A 186 -1.90 -7.71 13.46
CA HIS A 186 -1.67 -6.59 12.55
C HIS A 186 -2.57 -5.40 12.87
N ALA A 187 -3.86 -5.65 13.10
CA ALA A 187 -4.82 -4.61 13.45
C ALA A 187 -4.40 -3.87 14.73
N PHE A 188 -4.05 -4.59 15.80
CA PHE A 188 -3.62 -4.00 17.07
C PHE A 188 -2.34 -3.18 16.90
N LEU A 189 -1.29 -3.80 16.35
CA LEU A 189 0.00 -3.13 16.21
C LEU A 189 -0.15 -1.89 15.33
N THR A 190 -0.83 -1.97 14.20
CA THR A 190 -0.97 -0.83 13.27
C THR A 190 -1.78 0.32 13.88
N THR A 191 -2.88 0.00 14.56
CA THR A 191 -3.82 0.98 15.12
C THR A 191 -3.22 1.79 16.26
N PHE A 192 -2.42 1.15 17.11
CA PHE A 192 -1.88 1.78 18.31
C PHE A 192 -0.43 2.26 18.17
N SER A 193 0.32 1.74 17.18
CA SER A 193 1.70 2.14 16.94
C SER A 193 1.84 3.60 16.54
N CYS A 194 2.86 4.27 17.05
CA CYS A 194 3.19 5.61 16.65
C CYS A 194 3.66 5.66 15.20
N HIS A 195 3.01 6.51 14.39
CA HIS A 195 3.36 6.70 12.96
C HIS A 195 4.27 7.91 12.73
N ARG A 196 4.74 8.56 13.80
CA ARG A 196 5.62 9.72 13.71
C ARG A 196 7.03 9.30 13.26
N SER A 197 7.83 10.29 12.87
CA SER A 197 9.21 10.08 12.41
C SER A 197 10.08 9.29 13.40
N CYS A 198 9.85 9.42 14.70
CA CYS A 198 10.55 8.67 15.74
C CYS A 198 10.40 7.14 15.63
N CYS A 199 9.32 6.65 15.02
CA CYS A 199 9.04 5.22 14.85
C CYS A 199 9.02 4.78 13.38
N LYS A 200 9.41 5.65 12.44
CA LYS A 200 9.33 5.37 10.99
C LYS A 200 10.05 4.08 10.58
N LYS A 201 11.17 3.76 11.25
CA LYS A 201 11.94 2.53 10.98
C LYS A 201 11.18 1.25 11.35
N CYS A 202 10.35 1.29 12.38
CA CYS A 202 9.58 0.14 12.84
C CYS A 202 8.25 -0.04 12.09
N ARG A 203 7.93 0.83 11.12
CA ARG A 203 6.66 0.73 10.39
C ARG A 203 6.63 -0.51 9.50
N SER A 204 7.74 -0.88 8.85
CA SER A 204 7.80 -2.13 8.08
C SER A 204 7.60 -3.33 9.00
N GLU A 205 8.24 -3.32 10.17
CA GLU A 205 8.13 -4.39 11.18
C GLU A 205 6.71 -4.58 11.76
N VAL A 206 5.85 -3.56 11.67
CA VAL A 206 4.44 -3.61 12.12
C VAL A 206 3.50 -4.08 11.01
N MET A 207 3.78 -3.66 9.78
CA MET A 207 2.96 -3.98 8.60
C MET A 207 3.32 -5.35 8.00
N GLY A 208 4.52 -5.85 8.26
CA GLY A 208 4.97 -7.19 7.90
C GLY A 208 5.13 -8.10 9.11
N HIS A 209 5.77 -9.24 8.87
CA HIS A 209 6.00 -10.35 9.79
C HIS A 209 7.45 -10.37 10.29
N GLU A 210 8.02 -9.19 10.55
CA GLU A 210 9.36 -9.09 11.13
C GLU A 210 9.34 -9.29 12.65
N ALA A 211 10.44 -8.94 13.32
CA ALA A 211 10.68 -9.26 14.72
C ALA A 211 9.58 -8.78 15.70
N ILE A 212 8.99 -7.59 15.48
CA ILE A 212 7.96 -7.04 16.36
C ILE A 212 6.70 -7.91 16.32
N TRP A 213 6.25 -8.27 15.13
CA TRP A 213 5.08 -9.12 14.94
C TRP A 213 5.36 -10.55 15.44
N CYS A 214 6.45 -11.19 15.02
CA CYS A 214 6.77 -12.58 15.42
C CYS A 214 6.93 -12.75 16.93
N ASN A 215 7.55 -11.78 17.62
CA ASN A 215 7.68 -11.85 19.07
C ASN A 215 6.31 -11.87 19.77
N ALA A 216 5.34 -11.10 19.28
CA ALA A 216 3.99 -11.10 19.82
C ALA A 216 3.25 -12.39 19.44
N MET A 217 3.26 -12.75 18.15
CA MET A 217 2.51 -13.90 17.63
C MET A 217 2.96 -15.21 18.30
N ALA A 218 4.27 -15.47 18.42
CA ALA A 218 4.77 -16.70 19.03
C ALA A 218 4.25 -16.92 20.47
N LYS A 219 4.02 -15.85 21.24
CA LYS A 219 3.45 -15.94 22.60
C LYS A 219 1.94 -16.05 22.60
N ILE A 220 1.27 -15.39 21.66
CA ILE A 220 -0.19 -15.48 21.48
C ILE A 220 -0.58 -16.89 21.02
N GLU A 221 0.11 -17.44 20.02
CA GLU A 221 -0.11 -18.79 19.47
C GLU A 221 0.04 -19.86 20.55
N ALA A 222 1.20 -19.89 21.22
CA ALA A 222 1.46 -20.83 22.30
C ALA A 222 0.44 -20.71 23.44
N LYS A 223 -0.04 -19.49 23.74
CA LYS A 223 -1.04 -19.29 24.78
C LYS A 223 -2.43 -19.76 24.36
N LEU A 224 -2.82 -19.54 23.10
CA LEU A 224 -4.09 -20.05 22.60
C LEU A 224 -4.06 -21.58 22.58
N GLN A 225 -2.99 -22.20 22.10
CA GLN A 225 -2.78 -23.65 22.11
C GLN A 225 -2.88 -24.24 23.52
N ASP A 226 -2.22 -23.62 24.51
CA ASP A 226 -2.36 -24.00 25.93
C ASP A 226 -3.82 -23.89 26.42
N ALA A 227 -4.52 -22.83 26.02
CA ALA A 227 -5.88 -22.56 26.48
C ALA A 227 -6.95 -23.46 25.85
N THR A 228 -6.73 -23.92 24.62
CA THR A 228 -7.73 -24.66 23.84
C THR A 228 -7.38 -26.14 23.65
N GLY A 229 -6.11 -26.52 23.82
CA GLY A 229 -5.62 -27.89 23.69
C GLY A 229 -5.54 -28.43 22.26
N TRP A 230 -5.82 -27.62 21.24
CA TRP A 230 -5.58 -27.99 19.83
C TRP A 230 -4.32 -27.32 19.29
N ASP A 231 -3.76 -27.92 18.24
CA ASP A 231 -2.57 -27.39 17.58
C ASP A 231 -2.92 -26.11 16.82
N VAL A 232 -2.41 -24.98 17.30
CA VAL A 232 -2.69 -23.66 16.72
C VAL A 232 -1.51 -23.29 15.83
N ASP A 233 -1.75 -23.26 14.52
CA ASP A 233 -0.77 -22.78 13.54
C ASP A 233 -1.26 -21.47 12.92
N CYS A 234 -0.66 -20.35 13.31
CA CYS A 234 -0.94 -19.04 12.71
C CYS A 234 -0.08 -18.76 11.46
N ASN A 235 0.47 -19.81 10.83
CA ASN A 235 1.32 -19.77 9.65
C ASN A 235 2.54 -18.84 9.81
N MET A 236 3.12 -18.82 11.01
CA MET A 236 4.25 -17.92 11.30
C MET A 236 5.48 -18.23 10.45
N SER A 237 5.73 -19.51 10.13
CA SER A 237 6.87 -19.93 9.29
C SER A 237 6.72 -19.44 7.85
N GLY A 238 5.57 -19.66 7.22
CA GLY A 238 5.26 -19.19 5.88
C GLY A 238 5.31 -17.66 5.78
N SER A 239 4.77 -16.95 6.77
CA SER A 239 4.81 -15.49 6.82
C SER A 239 6.22 -14.93 6.95
N VAL A 240 7.05 -15.49 7.84
CA VAL A 240 8.47 -15.10 7.96
C VAL A 240 9.22 -15.35 6.65
N MET A 241 8.95 -16.48 5.99
CA MET A 241 9.59 -16.83 4.72
C MET A 241 9.22 -15.83 3.61
N ALA A 242 7.93 -15.52 3.46
CA ALA A 242 7.44 -14.55 2.49
C ALA A 242 8.10 -13.16 2.68
N ASP A 243 8.24 -12.71 3.92
CA ASP A 243 8.87 -11.42 4.22
C ASP A 243 10.39 -11.41 4.01
N MET A 244 11.07 -12.53 4.28
CA MET A 244 12.49 -12.71 3.94
C MET A 244 12.72 -12.62 2.42
N GLU A 245 11.82 -13.17 1.61
CA GLU A 245 11.89 -13.09 0.14
C GLU A 245 11.67 -11.68 -0.39
N LYS A 246 10.74 -10.94 0.24
CA LYS A 246 10.30 -9.61 -0.19
C LYS A 246 11.23 -8.48 0.24
N SER A 247 11.74 -8.51 1.47
CA SER A 247 12.37 -7.35 2.11
C SER A 247 13.89 -7.46 2.30
N ASN A 248 14.50 -8.60 1.95
CA ASN A 248 15.89 -8.97 2.32
C ASN A 248 16.17 -8.95 3.84
N TRP A 249 15.15 -8.74 4.68
CA TRP A 249 15.26 -8.89 6.13
C TRP A 249 15.63 -10.33 6.47
N GLN A 250 16.36 -10.51 7.58
CA GLN A 250 16.82 -11.81 8.04
C GLN A 250 16.73 -11.94 9.55
N PRO A 251 16.07 -13.00 10.06
CA PRO A 251 16.02 -13.24 11.48
C PRO A 251 17.37 -13.75 11.99
N LYS A 252 17.69 -13.37 13.22
CA LYS A 252 18.83 -13.92 13.96
C LYS A 252 18.50 -15.31 14.48
N GLU A 253 19.53 -16.10 14.76
CA GLU A 253 19.39 -17.42 15.37
C GLU A 253 18.61 -17.39 16.69
N ASP A 254 18.91 -16.44 17.59
CA ASP A 254 18.23 -16.31 18.87
C ASP A 254 16.73 -15.98 18.68
N GLN A 255 16.39 -15.24 17.63
CA GLN A 255 15.01 -14.95 17.26
C GLN A 255 14.29 -16.22 16.80
N LEU A 256 14.88 -16.96 15.86
CA LEU A 256 14.31 -18.23 15.36
C LEU A 256 14.09 -19.24 16.49
N ARG A 257 15.04 -19.36 17.43
CA ARG A 257 14.88 -20.22 18.61
C ARG A 257 13.70 -19.77 19.49
N ARG A 258 13.59 -18.47 19.78
CA ARG A 258 12.47 -17.93 20.57
C ARG A 258 11.11 -18.12 19.89
N TRP A 259 11.06 -18.10 18.56
CA TRP A 259 9.83 -18.30 17.79
C TRP A 259 9.53 -19.77 17.47
N GLY A 260 10.37 -20.71 17.91
CA GLY A 260 10.19 -22.13 17.57
C GLY A 260 10.38 -22.43 16.07
N LEU A 261 11.09 -21.57 15.34
CA LEU A 261 11.40 -21.73 13.91
C LEU A 261 12.84 -22.24 13.68
N TRP A 262 13.61 -22.41 14.75
CA TRP A 262 14.96 -22.96 14.67
C TRP A 262 14.97 -24.38 14.11
N GLY A 263 15.76 -24.62 13.06
CA GLY A 263 15.88 -25.93 12.42
C GLY A 263 14.68 -26.34 11.55
N LYS A 264 13.60 -25.54 11.52
CA LYS A 264 12.47 -25.76 10.61
C LYS A 264 12.86 -25.39 9.18
N LYS A 265 12.23 -26.06 8.23
CA LYS A 265 12.24 -25.74 6.80
C LYS A 265 10.87 -25.24 6.40
N GLU A 266 10.84 -24.38 5.39
CA GLU A 266 9.61 -23.84 4.82
C GLU A 266 9.77 -23.72 3.31
N TYR A 267 8.68 -23.87 2.56
CA TYR A 267 8.74 -23.75 1.11
C TYR A 267 9.01 -22.30 0.68
N SER A 268 10.10 -22.09 -0.05
CA SER A 268 10.43 -20.80 -0.64
C SER A 268 9.83 -20.71 -2.04
N GLY A 269 8.87 -19.80 -2.25
CA GLY A 269 8.30 -19.53 -3.57
C GLY A 269 9.36 -19.02 -4.55
N LYS A 270 10.34 -18.26 -4.06
CA LYS A 270 11.45 -17.74 -4.88
C LYS A 270 12.43 -18.83 -5.32
N LEU A 271 12.73 -19.79 -4.47
CA LEU A 271 13.68 -20.88 -4.76
C LEU A 271 13.00 -22.17 -5.25
N LYS A 272 11.66 -22.23 -5.20
CA LYS A 272 10.84 -23.39 -5.56
C LYS A 272 11.25 -24.68 -4.85
N ARG A 273 11.67 -24.57 -3.59
CA ARG A 273 12.09 -25.70 -2.74
C ARG A 273 11.98 -25.34 -1.27
N GLU A 274 11.95 -26.35 -0.40
CA GLU A 274 12.07 -26.15 1.04
C GLU A 274 13.47 -25.67 1.42
N VAL A 275 13.52 -24.61 2.23
CA VAL A 275 14.76 -24.04 2.73
C VAL A 275 14.66 -23.71 4.22
N GLY A 276 15.80 -23.78 4.91
CA GLY A 276 15.90 -23.32 6.30
C GLY A 276 15.93 -21.79 6.39
N PHE A 277 15.63 -21.27 7.58
CA PHE A 277 15.61 -19.82 7.85
C PHE A 277 17.01 -19.18 7.98
N LEU A 278 18.05 -19.96 8.29
CA LEU A 278 19.43 -19.47 8.39
C LEU A 278 20.23 -19.61 7.09
N ARG A 279 21.01 -18.57 6.75
CA ARG A 279 21.62 -18.40 5.42
C ARG A 279 23.08 -18.83 5.32
N SER A 280 23.33 -19.95 4.66
CA SER A 280 24.44 -20.04 3.71
C SER A 280 24.00 -19.72 2.28
N GLU A 281 22.75 -20.00 1.90
CA GLU A 281 22.30 -20.06 0.50
C GLU A 281 21.62 -18.79 -0.05
N TRP A 282 21.21 -17.87 0.81
CA TRP A 282 20.49 -16.68 0.35
C TRP A 282 21.43 -15.48 0.22
N PRO A 283 21.26 -14.63 -0.80
CA PRO A 283 22.17 -13.53 -1.10
C PRO A 283 22.34 -12.60 0.10
N ARG A 284 23.53 -12.59 0.71
CA ARG A 284 23.85 -11.66 1.81
C ARG A 284 23.60 -10.25 1.29
N ALA A 285 22.79 -9.48 2.01
CA ALA A 285 22.62 -8.05 1.72
C ALA A 285 24.02 -7.42 1.65
N HIS A 286 24.43 -6.98 0.47
CA HIS A 286 25.70 -6.31 0.29
C HIS A 286 25.74 -5.13 1.28
N LYS A 287 26.72 -5.13 2.18
CA LYS A 287 27.02 -4.02 3.09
C LYS A 287 27.43 -2.78 2.25
N SER A 288 26.49 -2.09 1.62
CA SER A 288 26.76 -0.88 0.82
C SER A 288 26.44 0.43 1.54
N CYS A 289 26.01 0.40 2.80
CA CYS A 289 25.82 1.61 3.63
C CYS A 289 26.85 1.71 4.76
N ARG A 290 28.13 1.70 4.40
CA ARG A 290 29.23 2.11 5.29
C ARG A 290 30.22 2.99 4.52
N ARG A 291 29.74 4.13 4.01
CA ARG A 291 30.59 5.27 3.63
C ARG A 291 29.87 6.55 4.06
N SER A 292 30.67 7.48 4.57
CA SER A 292 30.33 8.83 5.04
C SER A 292 30.02 8.98 6.53
N ALA A 293 31.02 8.71 7.38
CA ALA A 293 31.22 9.42 8.65
C ALA A 293 32.63 9.18 9.22
N GLU A 294 33.69 9.38 8.42
CA GLU A 294 35.06 9.56 8.92
C GLU A 294 35.73 10.62 8.05
N SER A 295 35.55 11.87 8.45
CA SER A 295 36.43 12.98 8.14
C SER A 295 36.50 13.79 9.42
N ASP A 296 37.61 13.66 10.14
CA ASP A 296 38.31 14.76 10.79
C ASP A 296 39.59 14.16 11.40
N GLU A 297 40.63 14.16 10.56
CA GLU A 297 42.01 14.08 10.98
C GLU A 297 42.31 15.31 11.84
N HIS A 298 42.53 15.11 13.13
CA HIS A 298 43.29 16.05 13.94
C HIS A 298 44.51 15.36 14.53
N ASP A 299 45.62 15.73 13.91
CA ASP A 299 47.01 15.62 14.34
C ASP A 299 47.18 16.26 15.73
N GLY A 300 47.86 15.57 16.64
CA GLY A 300 47.96 15.99 18.04
C GLY A 300 48.85 15.09 18.88
N SER A 301 50.14 15.19 18.59
CA SER A 301 51.34 14.74 19.31
C SER A 301 51.23 14.51 20.84
N ASP A 302 51.79 13.36 21.24
CA ASP A 302 52.90 13.22 22.22
C ASP A 302 52.62 13.45 23.72
N SER A 303 52.65 12.38 24.50
CA SER A 303 53.44 12.27 25.74
C SER A 303 53.38 10.85 26.30
N SER A 304 54.55 10.22 26.31
CA SER A 304 54.97 9.14 27.19
C SER A 304 54.79 9.49 28.67
N ASP A 305 54.39 8.54 29.52
CA ASP A 305 55.19 8.17 30.70
C ASP A 305 54.67 6.89 31.39
N ASP A 306 55.63 6.22 32.03
CA ASP A 306 55.66 4.86 32.57
C ASP A 306 54.83 4.61 33.84
N SER A 307 54.60 3.32 34.16
CA SER A 307 54.66 2.64 35.48
C SER A 307 53.74 1.40 35.45
N ASP A 308 54.25 0.19 35.24
CA ASP A 308 54.83 -0.75 36.24
C ASP A 308 53.89 -1.29 37.33
N ASP A 309 53.99 -2.62 37.48
CA ASP A 309 53.77 -3.46 38.65
C ASP A 309 52.38 -3.54 39.31
N SER A 310 51.75 -4.71 39.21
CA SER A 310 51.84 -5.68 40.33
C SER A 310 51.28 -7.06 39.95
N GLU A 311 52.11 -8.05 40.23
CA GLU A 311 51.86 -9.49 40.20
C GLU A 311 50.94 -9.95 41.36
N ASP A 312 50.63 -11.24 41.31
CA ASP A 312 50.25 -12.13 42.42
C ASP A 312 48.85 -12.04 43.03
N SER A 313 48.06 -13.10 42.76
CA SER A 313 47.71 -14.05 43.84
C SER A 313 47.22 -15.38 43.27
N ARG A 314 48.05 -16.40 43.51
CA ARG A 314 47.80 -17.84 43.39
C ARG A 314 46.95 -18.35 44.56
N GLY A 315 46.31 -19.52 44.34
CA GLY A 315 45.89 -20.48 45.37
C GLY A 315 44.40 -20.39 45.73
N SER A 316 43.62 -21.46 45.81
CA SER A 316 43.96 -22.88 45.97
C SER A 316 42.76 -23.76 45.59
N ASP A 317 43.06 -24.96 45.10
CA ASP A 317 42.57 -26.29 45.52
C ASP A 317 41.59 -26.29 46.72
N ASP A 318 40.57 -27.15 46.82
CA ASP A 318 40.67 -28.60 46.68
C ASP A 318 39.28 -29.28 46.79
N SER A 319 39.16 -30.47 46.20
CA SER A 319 38.39 -31.63 46.71
C SER A 319 36.84 -31.58 46.82
N ARG A 320 36.14 -32.44 46.05
CA ARG A 320 35.72 -33.79 46.51
C ARG A 320 34.87 -34.55 45.50
N GLU A 321 35.34 -35.75 45.17
CA GLU A 321 34.60 -36.86 44.60
C GLU A 321 33.46 -37.31 45.53
N SER A 322 32.36 -37.81 44.94
CA SER A 322 31.63 -38.96 45.50
C SER A 322 30.82 -39.66 44.42
N ARG A 323 31.32 -40.85 44.07
CA ARG A 323 30.62 -41.94 43.37
C ARG A 323 29.41 -42.39 44.21
N GLY A 324 28.34 -42.79 43.52
CA GLY A 324 27.20 -43.48 44.11
C GLY A 324 26.44 -44.27 43.06
N SER A 325 26.95 -45.45 42.73
CA SER A 325 26.25 -46.52 42.00
C SER A 325 25.19 -47.14 42.90
N ILE A 326 23.94 -47.28 42.43
CA ILE A 326 23.00 -48.31 42.91
C ILE A 326 22.24 -48.88 41.71
N ASP A 327 22.47 -50.17 41.48
CA ASP A 327 21.67 -51.09 40.67
C ASP A 327 20.29 -51.37 41.28
N SER A 328 19.28 -51.58 40.43
CA SER A 328 18.20 -52.61 40.53
C SER A 328 17.19 -52.34 39.39
N ARG A 329 17.20 -53.09 38.27
CA ARG A 329 16.64 -54.43 38.01
C ARG A 329 15.11 -54.55 38.00
N ASN A 330 14.64 -55.14 36.87
CA ASN A 330 13.39 -55.86 36.60
C ASN A 330 12.11 -55.00 36.58
N SER A 331 11.17 -55.13 35.65
CA SER A 331 10.72 -56.19 34.71
C SER A 331 9.63 -55.50 33.84
N SER A 332 9.20 -55.85 32.64
CA SER A 332 9.07 -57.14 31.93
C SER A 332 8.51 -56.83 30.53
N ASP A 333 9.14 -57.41 29.52
CA ASP A 333 8.51 -58.30 28.53
C ASP A 333 7.03 -58.10 28.18
N SER A 334 6.78 -57.84 26.89
CA SER A 334 5.75 -58.51 26.08
C SER A 334 6.03 -58.25 24.61
N ASP A 335 6.71 -59.23 24.00
CA ASP A 335 6.67 -59.53 22.58
C ASP A 335 5.23 -59.82 22.15
N SER A 336 4.84 -59.27 20.99
CA SER A 336 3.94 -59.96 20.07
C SER A 336 4.15 -59.40 18.67
N SER A 337 4.98 -60.12 17.94
CA SER A 337 4.95 -60.26 16.49
C SER A 337 3.54 -60.47 15.97
N GLU A 338 3.15 -59.78 14.91
CA GLU A 338 2.21 -60.33 13.93
C GLU A 338 2.44 -59.72 12.55
N ASN A 339 2.77 -60.63 11.63
CA ASN A 339 2.89 -60.45 10.21
C ASN A 339 1.52 -60.11 9.62
N SER A 340 1.48 -59.24 8.61
CA SER A 340 0.42 -59.24 7.61
C SER A 340 1.00 -58.75 6.29
N ASP A 341 1.63 -59.69 5.60
CA ASP A 341 1.67 -59.73 4.14
C ASP A 341 0.25 -59.67 3.60
N SER A 342 -0.01 -58.76 2.67
CA SER A 342 -1.05 -58.93 1.66
C SER A 342 -0.62 -58.19 0.39
N SER A 343 0.14 -58.91 -0.42
CA SER A 343 0.09 -58.80 -1.87
C SER A 343 -1.35 -59.02 -2.31
N ASP A 344 -1.92 -58.08 -3.06
CA ASP A 344 -2.97 -58.45 -4.01
C ASP A 344 -2.82 -57.62 -5.28
N ASP A 345 -2.72 -58.39 -6.36
CA ASP A 345 -2.56 -58.01 -7.73
C ASP A 345 -3.87 -57.39 -8.25
N SER A 346 -3.76 -56.35 -9.06
CA SER A 346 -4.81 -55.99 -10.02
C SER A 346 -4.13 -55.32 -11.22
N ASP A 347 -3.78 -56.21 -12.14
CA ASP A 347 -3.55 -55.98 -13.56
C ASP A 347 -4.72 -55.22 -14.24
N ASP A 348 -4.35 -54.61 -15.37
CA ASP A 348 -5.13 -54.36 -16.57
C ASP A 348 -6.34 -53.41 -16.50
N SER A 349 -6.20 -52.24 -17.13
CA SER A 349 -6.86 -51.96 -18.41
C SER A 349 -6.28 -50.69 -19.05
N ASP A 350 -5.54 -50.90 -20.14
CA ASP A 350 -5.52 -50.02 -21.31
C ASP A 350 -6.94 -49.58 -21.66
N ASP A 351 -7.15 -48.28 -21.91
CA ASP A 351 -8.03 -47.85 -23.00
C ASP A 351 -7.68 -46.41 -23.41
N SER A 352 -6.97 -46.36 -24.53
CA SER A 352 -6.78 -45.23 -25.41
C SER A 352 -8.11 -44.82 -26.06
N GLU A 353 -8.53 -43.57 -25.90
CA GLU A 353 -9.42 -42.94 -26.88
C GLU A 353 -8.88 -41.56 -27.26
N ASP A 354 -8.19 -41.56 -28.39
CA ASP A 354 -7.98 -40.42 -29.27
C ASP A 354 -9.34 -39.86 -29.71
N PHE A 355 -9.64 -38.61 -29.36
CA PHE A 355 -10.70 -37.83 -30.02
C PHE A 355 -10.04 -36.91 -31.05
N ASP A 356 -9.78 -37.49 -32.21
CA ASP A 356 -9.56 -36.81 -33.48
C ASP A 356 -10.91 -36.77 -34.21
N GLU A 357 -11.59 -35.64 -34.21
CA GLU A 357 -12.78 -35.42 -35.04
C GLU A 357 -12.51 -34.26 -35.99
N SER A 358 -11.83 -34.60 -37.07
CA SER A 358 -11.88 -33.88 -38.34
C SER A 358 -12.99 -34.48 -39.20
N THR A 359 -13.97 -33.68 -39.59
CA THR A 359 -14.65 -33.85 -40.88
C THR A 359 -14.98 -32.49 -41.48
N ASP A 360 -14.32 -32.25 -42.59
CA ASP A 360 -14.64 -31.29 -43.63
C ASP A 360 -16.07 -31.47 -44.14
N GLU A 361 -16.75 -30.36 -44.44
CA GLU A 361 -17.63 -30.32 -45.62
C GLU A 361 -17.24 -29.13 -46.50
N GLU A 362 -16.98 -29.49 -47.75
CA GLU A 362 -16.66 -28.64 -48.86
C GLU A 362 -17.87 -27.82 -49.29
N SER A 363 -17.64 -26.59 -49.75
CA SER A 363 -18.45 -25.98 -50.81
C SER A 363 -17.53 -25.10 -51.66
N ASP A 364 -16.95 -25.77 -52.64
CA ASP A 364 -16.92 -25.43 -54.06
C ASP A 364 -16.98 -23.96 -54.55
N GLY A 365 -16.06 -23.69 -55.47
CA GLY A 365 -16.28 -22.83 -56.63
C GLY A 365 -15.88 -21.36 -56.44
N SER A 366 -15.04 -20.75 -57.28
CA SER A 366 -14.45 -21.18 -58.53
C SER A 366 -13.48 -20.07 -58.97
N GLU A 367 -12.30 -20.50 -59.39
CA GLU A 367 -11.61 -20.08 -60.63
C GLU A 367 -11.05 -18.65 -60.79
N ASP A 368 -9.75 -18.69 -61.13
CA ASP A 368 -9.04 -17.88 -62.12
C ASP A 368 -8.91 -16.35 -61.87
N ASP A 369 -7.78 -15.69 -62.14
CA ASP A 369 -6.74 -16.06 -63.08
C ASP A 369 -5.42 -15.36 -62.74
N THR A 370 -4.39 -16.04 -63.18
CA THR A 370 -2.97 -15.73 -63.28
C THR A 370 -2.61 -14.29 -63.70
N ARG A 371 -1.54 -13.72 -63.12
CA ARG A 371 -0.24 -13.53 -63.80
C ARG A 371 0.70 -12.55 -63.11
N HIS A 372 1.95 -13.01 -63.03
CA HIS A 372 3.19 -12.27 -62.83
C HIS A 372 3.32 -11.02 -63.71
N HIS A 373 3.89 -9.94 -63.16
CA HIS A 373 5.03 -9.25 -63.78
C HIS A 373 5.82 -8.39 -62.79
N HIS A 374 7.15 -8.52 -62.89
CA HIS A 374 8.18 -7.63 -62.37
C HIS A 374 8.04 -6.19 -62.87
N HIS A 375 8.32 -5.21 -62.01
CA HIS A 375 9.32 -4.12 -62.17
C HIS A 375 9.18 -3.14 -60.99
N SER A 376 10.20 -2.97 -60.15
CA SER A 376 11.29 -1.99 -60.27
C SER A 376 10.88 -0.54 -60.09
N ASN A 377 11.66 0.13 -59.23
CA ASN A 377 12.02 1.56 -59.21
C ASN A 377 11.37 2.49 -58.17
N ASP A 378 12.21 2.81 -57.18
CA ASP A 378 12.89 4.12 -57.06
C ASP A 378 12.04 5.36 -56.72
N ARG A 379 12.49 6.02 -55.64
CA ARG A 379 12.81 7.46 -55.51
C ARG A 379 11.99 8.37 -54.58
N HIS A 380 12.82 9.06 -53.80
CA HIS A 380 12.79 10.48 -53.45
C HIS A 380 11.92 10.96 -52.29
N SER A 381 12.59 10.92 -51.12
CA SER A 381 12.64 12.01 -50.16
C SER A 381 12.69 13.39 -50.85
N SER A 382 11.75 14.27 -50.52
CA SER A 382 11.89 15.70 -50.75
C SER A 382 11.22 16.50 -49.63
N HIS A 383 12.07 17.24 -48.91
CA HIS A 383 11.69 18.41 -48.13
C HIS A 383 10.90 19.41 -48.98
N ARG A 384 9.90 20.08 -48.39
CA ARG A 384 9.56 21.43 -48.82
C ARG A 384 8.95 22.31 -47.72
N HIS A 385 9.33 23.57 -47.84
CA HIS A 385 9.17 24.71 -46.95
C HIS A 385 7.72 25.19 -46.75
N ARG A 386 7.51 25.77 -45.56
CA ARG A 386 6.42 26.68 -45.19
C ARG A 386 6.33 27.89 -46.13
N HIS A 387 5.12 28.25 -46.55
CA HIS A 387 4.79 29.61 -46.97
C HIS A 387 3.69 30.18 -46.08
N SER A 388 3.96 31.40 -45.62
CA SER A 388 3.09 32.33 -44.92
C SER A 388 2.22 33.06 -45.94
N HIS A 389 0.91 33.21 -45.66
CA HIS A 389 0.07 34.17 -46.35
C HIS A 389 -0.79 34.95 -45.34
N ASP A 390 -0.53 36.25 -45.29
CA ASP A 390 -1.41 37.29 -44.79
C ASP A 390 -2.58 37.50 -45.74
N HIS A 391 -3.78 37.75 -45.21
CA HIS A 391 -4.83 38.47 -45.92
C HIS A 391 -5.50 39.49 -45.00
N HIS A 392 -5.24 40.76 -45.29
CA HIS A 392 -6.10 41.89 -44.95
C HIS A 392 -7.43 41.78 -45.70
N SER A 393 -8.54 42.08 -45.02
CA SER A 393 -9.73 42.60 -45.68
C SER A 393 -10.37 43.71 -44.84
N SER A 394 -10.57 44.83 -45.53
CA SER A 394 -11.13 46.11 -45.12
C SER A 394 -12.65 46.09 -45.08
N HIS A 395 -13.26 46.81 -44.14
CA HIS A 395 -14.57 47.42 -44.39
C HIS A 395 -14.72 48.76 -43.66
N GLU A 396 -15.12 49.76 -44.44
CA GLU A 396 -15.27 51.17 -44.09
C GLU A 396 -16.59 51.49 -43.36
N HIS A 397 -16.46 52.48 -42.47
CA HIS A 397 -17.32 53.61 -42.15
C HIS A 397 -18.86 53.54 -42.26
N ARG A 398 -19.51 53.95 -41.15
CA ARG A 398 -20.54 55.00 -41.21
C ARG A 398 -20.55 55.91 -39.96
N HIS A 399 -20.67 57.20 -40.24
CA HIS A 399 -20.68 58.35 -39.34
C HIS A 399 -21.96 58.46 -38.47
N SER A 400 -21.82 59.06 -37.28
CA SER A 400 -22.83 59.98 -36.74
C SER A 400 -22.20 60.91 -35.69
N HIS A 401 -22.38 62.21 -35.91
CA HIS A 401 -21.98 63.30 -35.02
C HIS A 401 -22.96 63.46 -33.84
N ARG A 402 -22.43 63.78 -32.65
CA ARG A 402 -22.96 64.90 -31.85
C ARG A 402 -21.99 65.30 -30.74
N ALA A 403 -21.61 66.58 -30.76
CA ALA A 403 -20.92 67.27 -29.69
C ALA A 403 -21.90 67.57 -28.55
N HIS A 404 -21.41 67.52 -27.31
CA HIS A 404 -21.80 68.47 -26.26
C HIS A 404 -20.70 68.56 -25.20
N ASP A 405 -20.34 69.80 -24.91
CA ASP A 405 -19.43 70.25 -23.86
C ASP A 405 -19.87 69.82 -22.45
N GLY A 406 -18.86 69.67 -21.58
CA GLY A 406 -18.96 70.28 -20.25
C GLY A 406 -18.68 69.40 -19.03
N ARG A 407 -17.77 69.93 -18.21
CA ARG A 407 -17.63 69.78 -16.75
C ARG A 407 -16.88 68.57 -16.17
N SER A 408 -15.62 68.88 -15.87
CA SER A 408 -14.94 68.66 -14.58
C SER A 408 -15.76 67.95 -13.48
N GLY A 409 -15.35 66.73 -13.17
CA GLY A 409 -15.68 66.02 -11.94
C GLY A 409 -14.44 65.27 -11.47
N HIS A 410 -13.89 65.70 -10.34
CA HIS A 410 -12.84 65.00 -9.60
C HIS A 410 -13.33 63.60 -9.21
N GLU A 411 -12.84 62.55 -9.88
CA GLU A 411 -12.94 61.19 -9.35
C GLU A 411 -11.55 60.62 -9.09
N ASN A 412 -11.35 60.33 -7.80
CA ASN A 412 -10.19 59.67 -7.23
C ASN A 412 -9.92 58.35 -7.95
N LYS A 413 -9.00 58.36 -8.93
CA LYS A 413 -8.32 57.17 -9.44
C LYS A 413 -7.48 56.55 -8.32
N ARG A 414 -8.13 55.78 -7.45
CA ARG A 414 -7.48 54.70 -6.70
C ARG A 414 -6.97 53.72 -7.75
N ARG A 415 -5.72 53.93 -8.17
CA ARG A 415 -4.92 52.94 -8.91
C ARG A 415 -4.83 51.69 -8.03
N SER A 416 -5.80 50.79 -8.22
CA SER A 416 -5.65 49.37 -7.93
C SER A 416 -4.37 48.95 -8.65
N LYS A 417 -3.28 48.85 -7.89
CA LYS A 417 -2.11 48.08 -8.30
C LYS A 417 -2.60 46.65 -8.35
N HIS A 418 -3.17 46.25 -9.49
CA HIS A 418 -3.22 44.84 -9.88
C HIS A 418 -1.77 44.36 -9.83
N ARG A 419 -1.40 43.77 -8.68
CA ARG A 419 -0.22 42.94 -8.56
C ARG A 419 -0.45 41.83 -9.58
N GLY A 420 0.12 41.99 -10.77
CA GLY A 420 0.12 40.95 -11.78
C GLY A 420 0.60 39.68 -11.10
N HIS A 421 -0.23 38.64 -11.09
CA HIS A 421 0.19 37.34 -10.59
C HIS A 421 1.52 37.00 -11.29
N PRO A 422 2.58 36.67 -10.53
CA PRO A 422 3.85 36.31 -11.13
C PRO A 422 3.58 35.18 -12.13
N ARG A 423 4.00 35.37 -13.39
CA ARG A 423 3.90 34.36 -14.44
C ARG A 423 4.45 33.04 -13.89
N SER A 424 3.70 31.96 -14.08
CA SER A 424 4.10 30.60 -13.70
C SER A 424 5.53 30.34 -14.16
N ALA A 425 6.38 29.84 -13.25
CA ALA A 425 7.76 29.46 -13.57
C ALA A 425 7.86 28.14 -14.36
N HIS A 426 6.71 27.52 -14.69
CA HIS A 426 6.65 26.31 -15.49
C HIS A 426 6.62 26.66 -16.99
N PRO A 427 7.30 25.87 -17.84
CA PRO A 427 7.10 25.97 -19.29
C PRO A 427 5.64 25.67 -19.63
N GLN A 428 5.08 26.31 -20.66
CA GLN A 428 3.74 25.96 -21.13
C GLN A 428 3.79 24.57 -21.80
N PHE A 429 2.74 23.76 -21.59
CA PHE A 429 2.70 22.38 -22.08
C PHE A 429 2.73 22.31 -23.61
N LEU A 430 1.92 23.13 -24.27
CA LEU A 430 1.77 23.17 -25.73
C LEU A 430 3.07 23.52 -26.47
N ASP A 431 3.96 24.32 -25.85
CA ASP A 431 5.26 24.68 -26.43
C ASP A 431 6.23 23.49 -26.54
N ASN A 432 5.90 22.33 -25.95
CA ASN A 432 6.78 21.16 -25.87
C ASN A 432 6.21 19.88 -26.52
N LEU A 433 5.10 19.97 -27.26
CA LEU A 433 4.62 18.86 -28.09
C LEU A 433 5.44 18.85 -29.39
N PRO A 434 6.25 17.79 -29.68
CA PRO A 434 5.89 16.37 -29.57
C PRO A 434 6.61 15.53 -28.50
N ASP A 435 7.58 16.09 -27.76
CA ASP A 435 8.35 15.38 -26.71
C ASP A 435 8.29 16.14 -25.37
N PRO A 436 7.11 16.15 -24.72
CA PRO A 436 6.93 16.88 -23.48
C PRO A 436 7.77 16.22 -22.38
N LYS A 437 8.68 17.00 -21.80
CA LYS A 437 9.54 16.52 -20.72
C LYS A 437 8.69 16.10 -19.51
N LEU A 438 8.88 14.87 -19.06
CA LEU A 438 8.20 14.30 -17.89
C LEU A 438 8.28 15.19 -16.65
N ARG A 439 7.18 15.27 -15.91
CA ARG A 439 7.09 15.89 -14.58
C ARG A 439 7.55 17.35 -14.53
N ARG A 440 7.20 18.17 -15.51
CA ARG A 440 7.63 19.58 -15.59
C ARG A 440 6.51 20.61 -15.55
N PHE A 441 5.28 20.20 -15.79
CA PHE A 441 4.19 21.13 -16.11
C PHE A 441 3.27 21.38 -14.93
N HIS A 442 2.66 22.55 -14.92
CA HIS A 442 1.64 22.88 -13.92
C HIS A 442 0.33 22.13 -14.27
N PRO A 443 -0.44 21.65 -13.29
CA PRO A 443 -1.72 20.98 -13.55
C PRO A 443 -2.69 21.80 -14.39
N GLU A 444 -2.79 23.12 -14.13
CA GLU A 444 -3.65 24.02 -14.92
C GLU A 444 -3.19 24.14 -16.38
N ASP A 445 -1.88 24.15 -16.63
CA ASP A 445 -1.33 24.23 -18.00
C ASP A 445 -1.62 22.93 -18.77
N ILE A 446 -1.48 21.77 -18.09
CA ILE A 446 -1.87 20.46 -18.62
C ILE A 446 -3.37 20.45 -18.92
N GLY A 447 -4.20 20.82 -17.94
CA GLY A 447 -5.65 20.82 -18.07
C GLY A 447 -6.14 21.73 -19.19
N LYS A 448 -5.55 22.93 -19.33
CA LYS A 448 -5.83 23.85 -20.42
C LYS A 448 -5.45 23.26 -21.78
N ALA A 449 -4.28 22.64 -21.89
CA ALA A 449 -3.84 22.00 -23.13
C ALA A 449 -4.77 20.85 -23.55
N LEU A 450 -5.15 19.98 -22.60
CA LEU A 450 -6.08 18.88 -22.87
C LEU A 450 -7.47 19.36 -23.30
N ARG A 451 -8.02 20.38 -22.61
CA ARG A 451 -9.31 20.99 -23.00
C ARG A 451 -9.26 21.62 -24.38
N GLN A 452 -8.16 22.32 -24.69
CA GLN A 452 -7.98 22.90 -26.01
C GLN A 452 -7.89 21.80 -27.08
N ASN A 453 -7.12 20.75 -26.82
CA ASN A 453 -7.02 19.61 -27.72
C ASN A 453 -8.39 18.97 -27.98
N ALA A 454 -9.16 18.68 -26.93
CA ALA A 454 -10.52 18.14 -27.06
C ALA A 454 -11.40 19.03 -27.95
N ARG A 455 -11.42 20.35 -27.71
CA ARG A 455 -12.21 21.29 -28.54
C ARG A 455 -11.80 21.29 -30.01
N ASP A 456 -10.50 21.24 -30.25
CA ASP A 456 -9.94 21.33 -31.60
C ASP A 456 -10.11 20.04 -32.40
N GLN A 457 -10.36 18.90 -31.74
CA GLN A 457 -10.62 17.65 -32.45
C GLN A 457 -11.87 17.79 -33.34
N SER A 458 -11.79 17.26 -34.55
CA SER A 458 -12.97 17.08 -35.40
C SER A 458 -12.89 15.71 -36.05
N PHE A 459 -14.05 15.09 -36.26
CA PHE A 459 -14.12 13.72 -36.79
C PHE A 459 -13.30 13.55 -38.09
N SER A 460 -13.34 14.54 -38.98
CA SER A 460 -12.61 14.53 -40.26
C SER A 460 -11.09 14.68 -40.14
N GLN A 461 -10.56 15.10 -38.98
CA GLN A 461 -9.13 15.24 -38.72
C GLN A 461 -8.51 13.98 -38.08
N LEU A 462 -9.34 13.05 -37.61
CA LEU A 462 -8.88 11.80 -37.00
C LEU A 462 -8.31 10.85 -38.06
N SER A 463 -7.42 9.95 -37.66
CA SER A 463 -6.95 8.90 -38.57
C SER A 463 -8.12 8.04 -39.09
N GLU A 464 -8.01 7.51 -40.32
CA GLU A 464 -9.06 6.64 -40.89
C GLU A 464 -9.39 5.45 -40.00
N ARG A 465 -8.37 4.88 -39.34
CA ARG A 465 -8.54 3.81 -38.36
C ARG A 465 -9.41 4.26 -37.18
N THR A 466 -9.13 5.43 -36.62
CA THR A 466 -9.91 5.99 -35.50
C THR A 466 -11.32 6.35 -35.94
N GLN A 467 -11.50 6.96 -37.12
CA GLN A 467 -12.83 7.22 -37.69
C GLN A 467 -13.64 5.93 -37.90
N SER A 468 -13.00 4.88 -38.42
CA SER A 468 -13.63 3.58 -38.61
C SER A 468 -14.04 2.94 -37.28
N LEU A 469 -13.21 3.07 -36.24
CA LEU A 469 -13.52 2.55 -34.91
C LEU A 469 -14.72 3.28 -34.29
N LEU A 470 -14.74 4.61 -34.34
CA LEU A 470 -15.82 5.43 -33.76
C LEU A 470 -17.18 5.21 -34.45
N ARG A 471 -17.20 4.80 -35.72
CA ARG A 471 -18.43 4.47 -36.46
C ARG A 471 -18.90 3.03 -36.27
N ARG A 472 -18.03 2.16 -35.75
CA ARG A 472 -18.35 0.73 -35.63
C ARG A 472 -19.21 0.52 -34.39
N GLN A 473 -20.17 -0.39 -34.51
CA GLN A 473 -20.88 -0.89 -33.33
C GLN A 473 -19.88 -1.49 -32.33
N ILE A 474 -20.03 -1.16 -31.06
CA ILE A 474 -19.20 -1.71 -29.99
C ILE A 474 -19.54 -3.22 -29.87
N PRO A 475 -18.53 -4.11 -29.94
CA PRO A 475 -18.78 -5.55 -29.81
C PRO A 475 -19.24 -5.87 -28.39
N HIS A 476 -20.20 -6.79 -28.24
CA HIS A 476 -20.58 -7.33 -26.94
C HIS A 476 -19.41 -8.10 -26.31
N CYS A 477 -19.20 -7.92 -25.01
CA CYS A 477 -18.10 -8.53 -24.26
C CYS A 477 -18.64 -9.50 -23.21
N GLU A 478 -18.50 -10.80 -23.46
CA GLU A 478 -18.97 -11.86 -22.54
C GLU A 478 -17.84 -12.34 -21.63
N SER A 479 -16.59 -12.06 -21.98
CA SER A 479 -15.42 -12.55 -21.26
C SER A 479 -14.40 -11.46 -20.95
N ARG A 480 -13.52 -11.76 -19.99
CA ARG A 480 -12.33 -10.95 -19.69
C ARG A 480 -11.45 -10.72 -20.93
N ARG A 481 -11.42 -11.68 -21.85
CA ARG A 481 -10.65 -11.60 -23.09
C ARG A 481 -11.26 -10.57 -24.04
N ASP A 482 -12.58 -10.54 -24.17
CA ASP A 482 -13.29 -9.60 -25.03
C ASP A 482 -13.09 -8.17 -24.54
N VAL A 483 -13.24 -7.95 -23.23
CA VAL A 483 -12.97 -6.64 -22.62
C VAL A 483 -11.52 -6.21 -22.83
N ARG A 484 -10.55 -7.12 -22.71
CA ARG A 484 -9.15 -6.79 -23.01
C ARG A 484 -8.98 -6.35 -24.47
N HIS A 485 -9.55 -7.09 -25.42
CA HIS A 485 -9.47 -6.73 -26.84
C HIS A 485 -10.15 -5.38 -27.12
N LEU A 486 -11.30 -5.12 -26.50
CA LEU A 486 -11.97 -3.83 -26.56
C LEU A 486 -11.04 -2.70 -26.08
N MET A 487 -10.41 -2.86 -24.91
CA MET A 487 -9.50 -1.86 -24.35
C MET A 487 -8.25 -1.64 -25.22
N GLU A 488 -7.67 -2.71 -25.77
CA GLU A 488 -6.49 -2.64 -26.66
C GLU A 488 -6.79 -1.91 -27.97
N GLU A 489 -8.04 -1.98 -28.45
CA GLU A 489 -8.47 -1.30 -29.66
C GLU A 489 -8.83 0.17 -29.43
N TRP A 490 -9.54 0.47 -28.34
CA TRP A 490 -10.00 1.82 -28.00
C TRP A 490 -8.89 2.72 -27.45
N MET A 491 -7.96 2.19 -26.65
CA MET A 491 -6.90 2.99 -26.04
C MET A 491 -6.05 3.78 -27.07
N PRO A 492 -5.61 3.21 -28.21
CA PRO A 492 -4.97 3.96 -29.29
C PRO A 492 -5.75 5.17 -29.80
N ALA A 493 -7.05 4.99 -30.06
CA ALA A 493 -7.92 6.04 -30.57
C ALA A 493 -8.10 7.16 -29.53
N LEU A 494 -8.37 6.80 -28.28
CA LEU A 494 -8.54 7.76 -27.19
C LEU A 494 -7.25 8.55 -26.91
N ASP A 495 -6.09 7.90 -26.99
CA ASP A 495 -4.78 8.54 -26.84
C ASP A 495 -4.50 9.54 -27.97
N GLU A 496 -4.86 9.19 -29.21
CA GLU A 496 -4.80 10.09 -30.37
C GLU A 496 -5.70 11.31 -30.17
N ILE A 497 -6.98 11.09 -29.87
CA ILE A 497 -8.02 12.13 -29.79
C ILE A 497 -7.72 13.09 -28.64
N PHE A 498 -7.52 12.58 -27.42
CA PHE A 498 -7.51 13.43 -26.22
C PHE A 498 -6.12 13.72 -25.66
N TYR A 499 -5.16 12.82 -25.87
CA TYR A 499 -3.92 12.81 -25.09
C TYR A 499 -2.65 12.90 -25.94
N PHE A 500 -2.73 13.45 -27.15
CA PHE A 500 -1.59 13.72 -28.04
C PHE A 500 -0.73 12.49 -28.38
N GLY A 501 -1.30 11.28 -28.29
CA GLY A 501 -0.58 10.02 -28.47
C GLY A 501 0.52 9.76 -27.44
N GLN A 502 0.39 10.34 -26.24
CA GLN A 502 1.43 10.28 -25.21
C GLN A 502 1.16 9.23 -24.14
N VAL A 503 -0.09 8.96 -23.75
CA VAL A 503 -0.42 8.09 -22.61
C VAL A 503 0.17 6.69 -22.80
N ARG A 504 -0.02 6.09 -23.98
CA ARG A 504 0.46 4.73 -24.26
C ARG A 504 1.98 4.59 -24.13
N ARG A 505 2.74 5.64 -24.46
CA ARG A 505 4.20 5.64 -24.35
C ARG A 505 4.67 5.51 -22.90
N TYR A 506 3.84 5.91 -21.95
CA TYR A 506 4.16 5.93 -20.52
C TYR A 506 3.47 4.84 -19.70
N LEU A 507 2.43 4.19 -20.25
CA LEU A 507 1.78 3.03 -19.63
C LEU A 507 2.52 1.72 -19.93
N LYS A 508 3.72 1.56 -19.37
CA LYS A 508 4.57 0.38 -19.57
C LYS A 508 3.91 -0.93 -19.19
N GLY A 509 3.03 -0.91 -18.20
CA GLY A 509 2.30 -2.10 -17.76
C GLY A 509 1.02 -2.38 -18.54
N GLY A 510 0.64 -1.51 -19.48
CA GLY A 510 -0.55 -1.68 -20.33
C GLY A 510 -1.86 -1.55 -19.56
N ILE A 511 -2.83 -2.40 -19.93
CA ILE A 511 -4.16 -2.47 -19.32
C ILE A 511 -4.35 -3.86 -18.71
N ARG A 512 -4.86 -3.90 -17.49
CA ARG A 512 -5.20 -5.10 -16.75
C ARG A 512 -6.69 -5.17 -16.52
N ILE A 513 -7.31 -6.24 -16.99
CA ILE A 513 -8.71 -6.55 -16.66
C ILE A 513 -8.71 -7.48 -15.45
N PHE A 514 -9.53 -7.23 -14.44
CA PHE A 514 -9.72 -8.12 -13.29
C PHE A 514 -11.20 -8.16 -12.91
N ASN A 515 -11.60 -9.17 -12.13
CA ASN A 515 -12.96 -9.29 -11.62
C ASN A 515 -12.87 -9.37 -10.10
N ASP A 516 -13.21 -8.29 -9.41
CA ASP A 516 -13.30 -8.26 -7.95
C ASP A 516 -14.60 -7.55 -7.55
N GLU A 517 -15.62 -8.36 -7.26
CA GLU A 517 -16.95 -7.90 -6.82
C GLU A 517 -16.90 -7.11 -5.50
N TYR A 518 -15.78 -7.17 -4.77
CA TYR A 518 -15.61 -6.48 -3.49
C TYR A 518 -14.82 -5.18 -3.61
N LEU A 519 -14.37 -4.82 -4.82
CA LEU A 519 -13.76 -3.53 -5.09
C LEU A 519 -14.82 -2.52 -5.50
N GLU A 520 -14.96 -1.47 -4.69
CA GLU A 520 -15.89 -0.34 -4.90
C GLU A 520 -15.51 0.56 -6.09
N TYR A 521 -14.53 0.17 -6.92
CA TYR A 521 -14.08 0.99 -8.05
C TYR A 521 -14.15 0.20 -9.36
N GLU A 522 -14.60 0.89 -10.40
CA GLU A 522 -14.72 0.36 -11.78
C GLU A 522 -13.38 0.41 -12.51
N GLY A 523 -12.53 1.39 -12.20
CA GLY A 523 -11.21 1.55 -12.78
C GLY A 523 -10.20 2.11 -11.78
N ARG A 524 -8.91 1.90 -12.07
CA ARG A 524 -7.80 2.51 -11.32
C ARG A 524 -6.51 2.59 -12.13
N TYR A 525 -5.95 3.77 -12.23
CA TYR A 525 -4.58 3.96 -12.67
C TYR A 525 -3.58 3.66 -11.54
N ASP A 526 -2.64 2.72 -11.77
CA ASP A 526 -1.55 2.43 -10.84
C ASP A 526 -0.30 3.26 -11.17
N PRO A 527 0.07 4.25 -10.34
CA PRO A 527 1.20 5.13 -10.61
C PRO A 527 2.57 4.52 -10.36
N TYR A 528 2.63 3.36 -9.71
CA TYR A 528 3.87 2.64 -9.41
C TYR A 528 4.22 1.69 -10.54
N ASN A 529 3.21 0.97 -11.06
CA ASN A 529 3.38 0.00 -12.12
C ASN A 529 3.12 0.58 -13.52
N TYR A 530 2.55 1.78 -13.60
CA TYR A 530 2.21 2.46 -14.85
C TYR A 530 1.30 1.61 -15.74
N TRP A 531 0.22 1.07 -15.16
CA TRP A 531 -0.86 0.41 -15.89
C TRP A 531 -2.22 0.98 -15.46
N ILE A 532 -3.25 0.68 -16.24
CA ILE A 532 -4.65 0.93 -15.89
C ILE A 532 -5.30 -0.41 -15.57
N ASP A 533 -5.90 -0.51 -14.38
CA ASP A 533 -6.73 -1.63 -13.96
C ASP A 533 -8.20 -1.30 -14.31
N ILE A 534 -8.91 -2.19 -15.00
CA ILE A 534 -10.36 -2.13 -15.27
C ILE A 534 -11.02 -3.31 -14.58
N ASN A 535 -11.98 -3.03 -13.69
CA ASN A 535 -12.77 -4.02 -13.00
C ASN A 535 -13.94 -4.46 -13.90
N LEU A 536 -14.24 -5.75 -13.96
CA LEU A 536 -15.47 -6.26 -14.53
C LEU A 536 -16.54 -6.11 -13.46
N PRO A 537 -17.44 -5.10 -13.53
CA PRO A 537 -18.41 -4.86 -12.48
C PRO A 537 -19.34 -6.09 -12.34
N SER A 538 -19.74 -6.38 -11.11
CA SER A 538 -20.86 -7.30 -10.82
C SER A 538 -22.23 -6.67 -11.14
N HIS A 539 -22.27 -5.37 -11.43
CA HIS A 539 -23.49 -4.65 -11.76
C HIS A 539 -23.87 -4.93 -13.21
N GLN A 540 -24.99 -5.61 -13.38
CA GLN A 540 -25.62 -5.87 -14.68
C GLN A 540 -26.09 -4.53 -15.26
N TYR A 541 -25.32 -3.95 -16.17
CA TYR A 541 -25.86 -3.00 -17.13
C TYR A 541 -26.60 -3.80 -18.22
N ASP A 542 -27.56 -3.16 -18.89
CA ASP A 542 -28.17 -3.74 -20.08
C ASP A 542 -27.11 -4.02 -21.16
N GLU A 543 -27.37 -5.00 -22.03
CA GLU A 543 -26.46 -5.36 -23.12
C GLU A 543 -26.08 -4.13 -23.96
N GLY A 544 -24.77 -3.96 -24.25
CA GLY A 544 -24.24 -2.81 -24.98
C GLY A 544 -24.00 -1.56 -24.14
N GLN A 545 -24.51 -1.47 -22.90
CA GLN A 545 -24.18 -0.38 -21.97
C GLN A 545 -22.92 -0.69 -21.16
N THR A 546 -22.69 -1.97 -20.84
CA THR A 546 -21.49 -2.42 -20.12
C THR A 546 -20.21 -2.03 -20.86
N GLU A 547 -20.18 -2.20 -22.19
CA GLU A 547 -18.99 -1.95 -22.99
C GLU A 547 -18.71 -0.47 -23.17
N LYS A 548 -19.77 0.34 -23.31
CA LYS A 548 -19.69 1.81 -23.25
C LYS A 548 -19.10 2.26 -21.93
N HIS A 549 -19.58 1.69 -20.83
CA HIS A 549 -19.07 1.97 -19.49
C HIS A 549 -17.58 1.60 -19.33
N TYR A 550 -17.11 0.48 -19.90
CA TYR A 550 -15.67 0.18 -19.92
C TYR A 550 -14.85 1.22 -20.67
N ILE A 551 -15.34 1.72 -21.79
CA ILE A 551 -14.67 2.75 -22.59
C ILE A 551 -14.63 4.07 -21.80
N ASP A 552 -15.73 4.46 -21.16
CA ASP A 552 -15.82 5.68 -20.34
C ASP A 552 -14.86 5.59 -19.14
N THR A 553 -14.82 4.42 -18.48
CA THR A 553 -13.85 4.12 -17.39
C THR A 553 -12.41 4.21 -17.89
N LEU A 554 -12.12 3.71 -19.09
CA LEU A 554 -10.78 3.82 -19.67
C LEU A 554 -10.39 5.28 -19.91
N VAL A 555 -11.29 6.10 -20.44
CA VAL A 555 -11.05 7.55 -20.62
C VAL A 555 -10.78 8.22 -19.27
N HIS A 556 -11.55 7.85 -18.24
CA HIS A 556 -11.37 8.32 -16.88
C HIS A 556 -9.94 8.09 -16.36
N GLU A 557 -9.48 6.85 -16.42
CA GLU A 557 -8.18 6.46 -15.89
C GLU A 557 -7.01 6.96 -16.76
N MET A 558 -7.22 7.12 -18.08
CA MET A 558 -6.23 7.75 -18.95
C MET A 558 -5.98 9.22 -18.58
N LEU A 559 -6.99 9.96 -18.11
CA LEU A 559 -6.79 11.34 -17.63
C LEU A 559 -5.93 11.36 -16.36
N HIS A 560 -6.17 10.43 -15.43
CA HIS A 560 -5.32 10.27 -14.25
C HIS A 560 -3.88 9.95 -14.64
N ALA A 561 -3.68 9.01 -15.56
CA ALA A 561 -2.37 8.63 -16.07
C ALA A 561 -1.63 9.83 -16.70
N PHE A 562 -2.30 10.59 -17.56
CA PHE A 562 -1.70 11.75 -18.23
C PHE A 562 -1.28 12.83 -17.24
N GLN A 563 -2.22 13.24 -16.36
CA GLN A 563 -1.96 14.29 -15.40
C GLN A 563 -0.80 13.93 -14.46
N LEU A 564 -0.75 12.70 -13.94
CA LEU A 564 0.31 12.31 -13.01
C LEU A 564 1.69 12.16 -13.68
N THR A 565 1.70 11.80 -14.96
CA THR A 565 2.92 11.64 -15.76
C THR A 565 3.60 12.98 -16.03
N PHE A 566 2.82 14.01 -16.37
CA PHE A 566 3.35 15.31 -16.81
C PHE A 566 3.41 16.38 -15.72
N THR A 567 2.64 16.22 -14.63
CA THR A 567 2.61 17.20 -13.53
C THR A 567 3.96 17.31 -12.81
N CYS A 568 4.36 18.55 -12.53
CA CYS A 568 5.62 18.84 -11.87
C CYS A 568 5.69 18.25 -10.45
N ARG A 569 6.74 17.47 -10.19
CA ARG A 569 7.02 16.87 -8.87
C ARG A 569 8.10 17.60 -8.07
N LYS A 570 8.49 18.83 -8.46
CA LYS A 570 9.39 19.65 -7.64
C LYS A 570 8.76 19.87 -6.27
N VAL A 571 9.58 19.99 -5.22
CA VAL A 571 9.12 20.12 -3.82
C VAL A 571 8.07 21.23 -3.65
N CYS A 572 8.21 22.36 -4.35
CA CYS A 572 7.23 23.46 -4.29
C CYS A 572 5.86 23.10 -4.88
N CYS A 573 5.80 22.28 -5.92
CA CYS A 573 4.57 21.79 -6.54
C CYS A 573 4.01 20.61 -5.75
N TRP A 574 4.87 19.68 -5.34
CA TRP A 574 4.48 18.52 -4.55
C TRP A 574 3.94 18.91 -3.17
N ALA A 575 4.56 19.88 -2.50
CA ALA A 575 4.04 20.44 -1.26
C ALA A 575 2.63 21.00 -1.48
N LYS A 576 2.40 21.74 -2.58
CA LYS A 576 1.06 22.22 -2.94
C LYS A 576 0.09 21.07 -3.25
N ILE A 577 0.50 20.05 -3.99
CA ILE A 577 -0.33 18.83 -4.18
C ILE A 577 -0.70 18.25 -2.82
N VAL A 578 0.22 18.16 -1.87
CA VAL A 578 -0.12 17.57 -0.56
C VAL A 578 -0.96 18.52 0.32
N THR A 579 -0.75 19.84 0.26
CA THR A 579 -1.33 20.79 1.22
C THR A 579 -2.47 21.65 0.69
N ASP A 580 -2.52 21.91 -0.62
CA ASP A 580 -3.53 22.73 -1.26
C ASP A 580 -4.59 21.81 -1.85
N ARG A 581 -5.82 21.86 -1.30
CA ARG A 581 -6.94 21.05 -1.78
C ARG A 581 -7.28 21.29 -3.25
N ASN A 582 -6.97 22.47 -3.79
CA ASN A 582 -7.15 22.75 -5.22
C ASN A 582 -6.12 22.04 -6.10
N TRP A 583 -5.00 21.59 -5.51
CA TRP A 583 -3.94 20.82 -6.17
C TRP A 583 -3.95 19.33 -5.81
N GLY A 584 -4.44 18.96 -4.62
CA GLY A 584 -4.18 17.66 -4.02
C GLY A 584 -4.90 16.46 -4.59
N CYS A 585 -5.73 16.70 -5.58
CA CYS A 585 -6.35 15.64 -6.36
C CYS A 585 -5.64 15.40 -7.70
N VAL A 586 -4.60 16.16 -8.07
CA VAL A 586 -3.95 15.98 -9.37
C VAL A 586 -3.22 14.64 -9.44
N GLY A 587 -3.85 13.67 -10.10
CA GLY A 587 -3.33 12.34 -10.40
C GLY A 587 -3.75 11.19 -9.48
N LEU A 588 -4.52 11.44 -8.41
CA LEU A 588 -5.13 10.40 -7.56
C LEU A 588 -6.58 10.72 -7.10
N GLY A 589 -7.14 11.86 -7.52
CA GLY A 589 -8.54 12.21 -7.21
C GLY A 589 -9.12 13.22 -8.21
N HIS A 590 -10.35 13.69 -7.96
CA HIS A 590 -11.12 14.50 -8.91
C HIS A 590 -11.06 16.00 -8.63
N GLY A 591 -9.86 16.60 -8.71
CA GLY A 591 -9.65 18.01 -8.40
C GLY A 591 -10.31 18.97 -9.40
N PRO A 592 -10.35 20.29 -9.11
CA PRO A 592 -11.00 21.26 -10.00
C PRO A 592 -10.49 21.23 -11.45
N GLU A 593 -9.19 21.07 -11.67
CA GLU A 593 -8.64 20.96 -13.03
C GLU A 593 -8.93 19.62 -13.69
N TRP A 594 -8.94 18.51 -12.92
CA TRP A 594 -9.41 17.22 -13.44
C TRP A 594 -10.87 17.33 -13.88
N PHE A 595 -11.74 17.89 -13.04
CA PHE A 595 -13.17 18.04 -13.32
C PHE A 595 -13.43 18.86 -14.59
N LYS A 596 -12.80 20.03 -14.71
CA LYS A 596 -12.95 20.88 -15.90
C LYS A 596 -12.46 20.17 -17.16
N THR A 597 -11.36 19.44 -17.06
CA THR A 597 -10.81 18.71 -18.20
C THR A 597 -11.66 17.52 -18.58
N MET A 598 -12.12 16.72 -17.61
CA MET A 598 -12.98 15.57 -17.88
C MET A 598 -14.30 16.01 -18.51
N LYS A 599 -14.93 17.08 -18.01
CA LYS A 599 -16.16 17.62 -18.59
C LYS A 599 -16.01 17.94 -20.09
N GLU A 600 -14.89 18.55 -20.47
CA GLU A 600 -14.64 18.87 -21.88
C GLU A 600 -14.35 17.63 -22.72
N ILE A 601 -13.66 16.63 -22.15
CA ILE A 601 -13.40 15.35 -22.82
C ILE A 601 -14.71 14.58 -23.01
N GLU A 602 -15.56 14.50 -21.98
CA GLU A 602 -16.88 13.86 -21.99
C GLU A 602 -17.81 14.51 -23.02
N GLU A 603 -17.96 15.84 -22.98
CA GLU A 603 -18.74 16.59 -23.98
C GLU A 603 -18.21 16.32 -25.40
N LYS A 604 -16.89 16.33 -25.58
CA LYS A 604 -16.30 16.10 -26.89
C LYS A 604 -16.44 14.66 -27.36
N MET A 605 -16.33 13.69 -26.47
CA MET A 605 -16.49 12.29 -26.78
C MET A 605 -17.92 12.02 -27.21
N GLY A 606 -18.91 12.60 -26.51
CA GLY A 606 -20.32 12.56 -26.88
C GLY A 606 -20.60 13.16 -28.26
N ASP A 607 -19.85 14.17 -28.71
CA ASP A 607 -19.95 14.68 -30.09
C ASP A 607 -19.38 13.70 -31.15
N LEU A 608 -18.45 12.83 -30.74
CA LEU A 608 -17.73 11.91 -31.64
C LEU A 608 -18.39 10.53 -31.74
N VAL A 609 -19.20 10.16 -30.75
CA VAL A 609 -19.86 8.85 -30.64
C VAL A 609 -21.39 9.01 -30.58
N ASP A 610 -22.14 7.93 -30.74
CA ASP A 610 -23.62 7.98 -30.79
C ASP A 610 -24.32 7.61 -29.47
N TRP A 611 -23.57 7.55 -28.37
CA TRP A 611 -24.11 7.22 -27.04
C TRP A 611 -23.84 8.33 -26.02
N ASP A 612 -24.57 8.28 -24.92
CA ASP A 612 -24.40 9.19 -23.79
C ASP A 612 -23.16 8.77 -22.99
N VAL A 613 -22.14 9.61 -22.97
CA VAL A 613 -20.84 9.34 -22.32
C VAL A 613 -20.92 9.80 -20.87
N ASP A 614 -20.68 8.89 -19.92
CA ASP A 614 -20.62 9.22 -18.49
C ASP A 614 -19.29 8.74 -17.90
N CYS A 615 -18.35 9.67 -17.74
CA CYS A 615 -17.05 9.40 -17.13
C CYS A 615 -17.09 9.49 -15.59
N GLY A 616 -18.26 9.37 -14.94
CA GLY A 616 -18.42 9.37 -13.48
C GLY A 616 -18.29 10.75 -12.84
N ILE A 617 -18.51 11.83 -13.61
CA ILE A 617 -18.38 13.22 -13.15
C ILE A 617 -19.39 13.53 -12.03
N ALA A 618 -20.63 13.03 -12.16
CA ALA A 618 -21.70 13.24 -11.20
C ALA A 618 -21.42 12.55 -9.85
N ASP A 619 -20.97 11.31 -9.89
CA ASP A 619 -20.64 10.51 -8.70
C ASP A 619 -19.40 11.04 -7.98
N SER A 620 -18.42 11.53 -8.73
CA SER A 620 -17.23 12.19 -8.19
C SER A 620 -17.60 13.44 -7.36
N LYS A 621 -18.51 14.28 -7.87
CA LYS A 621 -19.02 15.46 -7.16
C LYS A 621 -19.78 15.10 -5.88
N ARG A 622 -20.60 14.06 -5.93
CA ARG A 622 -21.34 13.57 -4.77
C ARG A 622 -20.38 13.09 -3.69
N THR A 623 -19.40 12.29 -4.06
CA THR A 623 -18.37 11.75 -3.16
C THR A 623 -17.55 12.86 -2.51
N GLU A 624 -17.12 13.87 -3.29
CA GLU A 624 -16.39 15.02 -2.76
C GLU A 624 -17.24 15.84 -1.78
N ARG A 625 -18.54 16.05 -2.08
CA ARG A 625 -19.48 16.73 -1.19
C ARG A 625 -19.66 15.97 0.12
N GLU A 626 -19.87 14.65 0.06
CA GLU A 626 -20.01 13.81 1.25
C GLU A 626 -18.74 13.83 2.12
N HIS A 627 -17.56 13.79 1.48
CA HIS A 627 -16.28 13.91 2.19
C HIS A 627 -16.09 15.30 2.83
N ARG A 628 -16.55 16.37 2.15
CA ARG A 628 -16.54 17.74 2.69
C ARG A 628 -17.47 17.87 3.91
N GLU A 629 -18.67 17.31 3.82
CA GLU A 629 -19.63 17.32 4.93
C GLU A 629 -19.13 16.51 6.14
N LYS A 630 -18.42 15.39 5.91
CA LYS A 630 -17.79 14.58 6.97
C LYS A 630 -16.58 15.27 7.63
N SER A 631 -15.76 15.98 6.85
CA SER A 631 -14.52 16.64 7.34
C SER A 631 -14.74 18.02 7.98
N CYS A 632 -15.89 18.66 7.75
CA CYS A 632 -16.23 19.96 8.33
C CYS A 632 -17.07 19.89 9.61
N LYS A 633 -17.41 18.69 10.12
CA LYS A 633 -18.01 18.57 11.45
C LYS A 633 -16.92 18.76 12.51
N PRO A 634 -16.97 19.82 13.35
CA PRO A 634 -16.09 19.92 14.50
C PRO A 634 -16.31 18.68 15.38
N MET A 635 -15.22 17.99 15.74
CA MET A 635 -15.26 16.86 16.67
C MET A 635 -15.71 17.29 18.05
#